data_AF-Q9LTB2-F1
#
_entry.id   AF-Q9LTB2-F1
#
_cell.length_a   1.000
_cell.length_b   1.000
_cell.length_c   1.000
_cell.angle_alpha   90.00
_cell.angle_beta   90.00
_cell.angle_gamma   90.00
#
_symmetry.space_group_name_H-M   'P 1'
#
loop_
_entity.id
_entity.type
_entity.pdbx_description
1 polymer ?
#
loop_
_entity_poly.entity_id
_entity_poly.type
_entity_poly.pdbx_seq_one_letter_code
_entity_poly.pdbx_strand_id
1 'polypeptide(L)'
;MADLSSVDEFLNQCKQSGDAAYGALRSVLERLEDPNTRSKARIFLSDIYKRVGSSETSLQTYHFHIQDIYLDQYEGFQSRKKLTMMVIPSIFIPEDWSFTFYEGLNRHPDTIFKDKTVSELGCGNGWISIAIAAKWLPSKVYGLDINPRAVKISWINLYLNALDDNGEPVYDEEKKTLLDRVEFYESDLLGYCRDNKIQLERIVGCIPQILNPNPEAMSKLITENASEEFLHSLSNYCALQGFVEDQFGLGLIARAVEEGISVIKPAGIMIFNMGGRPGQGVCRRLFERRGVRVTQMWQTKILQAADTDISALVEIERSSPHRFEFFMGLSGDQPICARTAWAYGKAGGRISHALSVYSCQIRQPNLVKIIFDFLKNGFQEISNSLDLSFEDETVADEKIPFLAYLASVLKNSSYFPFEPPAGSKRFCSLIAGFMRTYHRIPINQDNIVVFPSRAVAIESAFRLFSPRLAIVDEHLTRQLPRSWLTSLAIEDTSMDKSDDQITVIESPHQSDLMIELIKKLKPQVVVTGMAPFEVITSSSFLHLLEVTKEIGCRLFLDISDHFELSSLPASNGVLKYLAENQLPSHAAIICGLVKNKVYSDLEVAFVITEVDAIAKALSKTVEVLEGHTAIISQYYYGCLFHELLAFQLADRHAPAERESEKAKSEEIIGFSSSAVSILKDAELSVTEIDETSLIHMDVDQSFLQIPQSVKAAIFESFVRQNISEAEVDINPSIKQFVWSNYGFPTKSSTGFVYADGSLALFNKLVICCAQEGGTLCLPAGTNGNYVAAAKFLKANVVNIPTESSDGFKLTEKTLTKALESVKKPWVCISGPTVSPTGLVYSNEEMDILLSTCAKFGAKVIIDTSFSGLEYSATSWDLKNALSKMDSSLSVSLLGCLSLNLLSGAIKLGFLVLDQSLIDAFHTLPGLSKPHSTVKYAAKKMLALKEEKASDFLDAVSETIKTLEGRSRRLKEVLQNSGWEVIQPSAGISMVAKPKAYLNKKVKLKAGDGQEIVELTDSNMRDVFLSHTGVCLNSGSWTGIPGYCRFSFALEDSEFDKAIESIAQFKSVLAN
;
A
#
# COMPACT_ATOMS: atom_id res chain seq x y z
N MET A 1 37.37 -53.80 9.44
CA MET A 1 38.15 -53.29 8.30
C MET A 1 38.10 -54.37 7.23
N ALA A 2 37.12 -54.30 6.32
CA ALA A 2 37.07 -55.24 5.20
C ALA A 2 38.21 -54.87 4.24
N ASP A 3 39.24 -55.70 4.30
CA ASP A 3 40.48 -55.64 3.53
C ASP A 3 40.15 -55.91 2.04
N LEU A 4 40.65 -55.06 1.15
CA LEU A 4 40.79 -55.28 -0.30
C LEU A 4 39.67 -56.08 -1.01
N SER A 5 38.52 -55.46 -1.26
CA SER A 5 37.72 -55.89 -2.42
C SER A 5 38.56 -55.61 -3.66
N SER A 6 39.03 -56.65 -4.35
CA SER A 6 39.63 -56.50 -5.68
C SER A 6 38.67 -55.72 -6.60
N VAL A 7 39.19 -55.05 -7.65
CA VAL A 7 38.32 -54.39 -8.65
C VAL A 7 37.25 -55.36 -9.16
N ASP A 8 37.59 -56.64 -9.34
CA ASP A 8 36.64 -57.66 -9.79
C ASP A 8 35.54 -57.96 -8.76
N GLU A 9 35.84 -57.97 -7.46
CA GLU A 9 34.84 -58.18 -6.40
C GLU A 9 33.86 -57.00 -6.32
N PHE A 10 34.39 -55.77 -6.36
CA PHE A 10 33.58 -54.56 -6.41
C PHE A 10 32.65 -54.57 -7.64
N LEU A 11 33.20 -54.88 -8.82
CA LEU A 11 32.42 -54.96 -10.05
C LEU A 11 31.37 -56.08 -10.01
N ASN A 12 31.67 -57.24 -9.40
CA ASN A 12 30.70 -58.32 -9.21
C ASN A 12 29.57 -57.93 -8.25
N GLN A 13 29.87 -57.17 -7.19
CA GLN A 13 28.85 -56.62 -6.30
C GLN A 13 27.96 -55.61 -7.06
N CYS A 14 28.55 -54.72 -7.85
CA CYS A 14 27.80 -53.73 -8.63
C CYS A 14 26.86 -54.38 -9.65
N LYS A 15 27.23 -55.51 -10.27
CA LYS A 15 26.37 -56.24 -11.22
C LYS A 15 25.04 -56.75 -10.63
N GLN A 16 24.92 -56.85 -9.30
CA GLN A 16 23.77 -57.51 -8.68
C GLN A 16 22.49 -56.68 -8.80
N SER A 17 22.60 -55.37 -8.63
CA SER A 17 21.50 -54.40 -8.76
C SER A 17 22.07 -52.98 -8.69
N GLY A 18 21.30 -51.99 -9.13
CA GLY A 18 21.69 -50.59 -8.97
C GLY A 18 21.80 -50.14 -7.51
N ASP A 19 20.97 -50.70 -6.61
CA ASP A 19 21.11 -50.47 -5.16
C ASP A 19 22.41 -51.07 -4.59
N ALA A 20 22.82 -52.26 -5.05
CA ALA A 20 24.09 -52.85 -4.65
C ALA A 20 25.29 -52.05 -5.17
N ALA A 21 25.22 -51.54 -6.41
CA ALA A 21 26.22 -50.65 -6.98
C ALA A 21 26.33 -49.33 -6.20
N TYR A 22 25.19 -48.69 -5.91
CA TYR A 22 25.14 -47.47 -5.08
C TYR A 22 25.70 -47.73 -3.68
N GLY A 23 25.33 -48.84 -3.03
CA GLY A 23 25.87 -49.23 -1.73
C GLY A 23 27.40 -49.41 -1.75
N ALA A 24 27.93 -50.05 -2.79
CA ALA A 24 29.38 -50.21 -2.97
C ALA A 24 30.07 -48.86 -3.20
N LEU A 25 29.49 -47.97 -4.01
CA LEU A 25 29.99 -46.61 -4.25
C LEU A 25 29.96 -45.75 -2.99
N ARG A 26 28.94 -45.89 -2.15
CA ARG A 26 28.86 -45.23 -0.85
C ARG A 26 30.01 -45.65 0.06
N SER A 27 30.36 -46.93 0.11
CA SER A 27 31.54 -47.39 0.86
C SER A 27 32.85 -46.85 0.28
N VAL A 28 32.93 -46.60 -1.03
CA VAL A 28 34.09 -45.91 -1.63
C VAL A 28 34.13 -44.45 -1.19
N LEU A 29 32.99 -43.76 -1.15
CA LEU A 29 32.90 -42.38 -0.67
C LEU A 29 33.34 -42.24 0.79
N GLU A 30 32.91 -43.12 1.70
CA GLU A 30 33.34 -43.10 3.11
C GLU A 30 34.87 -43.16 3.24
N ARG A 31 35.53 -43.93 2.36
CA ARG A 31 37.00 -44.00 2.28
C ARG A 31 37.64 -42.78 1.62
N LEU A 32 36.94 -42.10 0.72
CA LEU A 32 37.41 -40.85 0.14
C LEU A 32 37.32 -39.70 1.16
N GLU A 33 36.28 -39.71 1.99
CA GLU A 33 36.07 -38.72 3.04
C GLU A 33 37.15 -38.81 4.13
N ASP A 34 37.52 -40.02 4.57
CA ASP A 34 38.61 -40.25 5.53
C ASP A 34 40.00 -39.93 4.94
N PRO A 35 40.73 -38.91 5.46
CA PRO A 35 42.06 -38.55 4.97
C PRO A 35 43.07 -39.70 4.98
N ASN A 36 42.93 -40.69 5.88
CA ASN A 36 43.86 -41.81 5.98
C ASN A 36 43.69 -42.84 4.85
N THR A 37 42.50 -42.90 4.25
CA THR A 37 42.16 -43.88 3.22
C THR A 37 41.90 -43.25 1.85
N ARG A 38 41.80 -41.91 1.78
CA ARG A 38 41.48 -41.12 0.59
C ARG A 38 42.32 -41.43 -0.63
N SER A 39 43.66 -41.35 -0.54
CA SER A 39 44.53 -41.56 -1.70
C SER A 39 44.40 -42.98 -2.26
N LYS A 40 44.31 -43.99 -1.38
CA LYS A 40 44.07 -45.39 -1.80
C LYS A 40 42.69 -45.56 -2.45
N ALA A 41 41.66 -44.89 -1.96
CA ALA A 41 40.32 -44.93 -2.55
C ALA A 41 40.28 -44.23 -3.93
N ARG A 42 41.03 -43.13 -4.12
CA ARG A 42 41.16 -42.47 -5.42
C ARG A 42 41.91 -43.32 -6.45
N ILE A 43 43.00 -43.99 -6.05
CA ILE A 43 43.73 -44.93 -6.91
C ILE A 43 42.80 -46.08 -7.33
N PHE A 44 42.01 -46.61 -6.39
CA PHE A 44 41.03 -47.65 -6.65
C PHE A 44 39.99 -47.24 -7.71
N LEU A 45 39.50 -45.99 -7.66
CA LEU A 45 38.62 -45.45 -8.70
C LEU A 45 39.31 -45.35 -10.08
N SER A 46 40.61 -45.01 -10.14
CA SER A 46 41.40 -45.06 -11.39
C SER A 46 41.45 -46.46 -11.97
N ASP A 47 41.65 -47.47 -11.12
CA ASP A 47 41.75 -48.87 -11.54
C ASP A 47 40.40 -49.41 -12.03
N ILE A 48 39.30 -49.02 -11.38
CA ILE A 48 37.93 -49.26 -11.89
C ILE A 48 37.76 -48.63 -13.27
N TYR A 49 38.11 -47.35 -13.44
CA TYR A 49 37.92 -46.67 -14.73
C TYR A 49 38.74 -47.30 -15.86
N LYS A 50 40.00 -47.68 -15.60
CA LYS A 50 40.84 -48.43 -16.56
C LYS A 50 40.24 -49.77 -16.95
N ARG A 51 39.55 -50.45 -16.01
CA ARG A 51 38.97 -51.77 -16.23
C ARG A 51 37.66 -51.75 -17.01
N VAL A 52 36.79 -50.78 -16.69
CA VAL A 52 35.44 -50.65 -17.26
C VAL A 52 35.45 -49.84 -18.56
N GLY A 53 36.38 -48.89 -18.70
CA GLY A 53 36.46 -47.97 -19.85
C GLY A 53 35.32 -46.95 -19.86
N SER A 54 35.26 -46.16 -20.93
CA SER A 54 34.27 -45.10 -21.15
C SER A 54 33.07 -45.55 -22.00
N SER A 55 32.73 -46.84 -22.02
CA SER A 55 31.56 -47.33 -22.77
C SER A 55 30.28 -47.20 -21.94
N GLU A 56 29.22 -46.62 -22.51
CA GLU A 56 27.89 -46.55 -21.88
C GLU A 56 27.29 -47.93 -21.55
N THR A 57 27.77 -49.00 -22.20
CA THR A 57 27.39 -50.39 -21.85
C THR A 57 27.70 -50.74 -20.39
N SER A 58 28.62 -50.01 -19.74
CA SER A 58 28.89 -50.15 -18.32
C SER A 58 27.68 -49.79 -17.44
N LEU A 59 26.85 -48.83 -17.86
CA LEU A 59 25.67 -48.42 -17.09
C LEU A 59 24.66 -49.57 -16.99
N GLN A 60 24.50 -50.34 -18.07
CA GLN A 60 23.62 -51.51 -18.10
C GLN A 60 24.22 -52.72 -17.36
N THR A 61 25.55 -52.86 -17.40
CA THR A 61 26.24 -54.04 -16.85
C THR A 61 26.56 -53.89 -15.36
N TYR A 62 27.00 -52.71 -14.94
CA TYR A 62 27.52 -52.43 -13.60
C TYR A 62 26.70 -51.37 -12.86
N HIS A 63 25.64 -50.82 -13.45
CA HIS A 63 24.82 -49.76 -12.85
C HIS A 63 25.62 -48.48 -12.50
N PHE A 64 26.75 -48.27 -13.17
CA PHE A 64 27.44 -46.98 -13.19
C PHE A 64 28.24 -46.81 -14.49
N HIS A 65 28.53 -45.57 -14.81
CA HIS A 65 29.32 -45.17 -15.97
C HIS A 65 30.30 -44.08 -15.57
N ILE A 66 31.52 -44.13 -16.11
CA ILE A 66 32.52 -43.08 -15.91
C ILE A 66 32.83 -42.49 -17.29
N GLN A 67 32.67 -41.18 -17.42
CA GLN A 67 32.89 -40.45 -18.66
C GLN A 67 33.77 -39.22 -18.44
N ASP A 68 34.49 -38.81 -19.48
CA ASP A 68 35.21 -37.55 -19.50
C ASP A 68 34.32 -36.47 -20.17
N ILE A 69 34.08 -35.37 -19.46
CA ILE A 69 33.45 -34.16 -20.00
C ILE A 69 34.57 -33.17 -20.35
N TYR A 70 34.63 -32.75 -21.60
CA TYR A 70 35.61 -31.77 -22.07
C TYR A 70 35.04 -30.35 -21.93
N LEU A 71 35.77 -29.47 -21.25
CA LEU A 71 35.29 -28.11 -20.91
C LEU A 71 35.64 -27.06 -21.98
N ASP A 72 36.58 -27.33 -22.90
CA ASP A 72 37.03 -26.35 -23.90
C ASP A 72 37.56 -26.98 -25.20
N GLN A 73 37.44 -26.23 -26.31
CA GLN A 73 38.02 -26.51 -27.63
C GLN A 73 38.98 -25.40 -28.13
N TYR A 74 39.23 -24.31 -27.39
CA TYR A 74 40.08 -23.19 -27.83
C TYR A 74 41.57 -23.32 -27.43
N GLU A 75 42.47 -22.87 -28.33
CA GLU A 75 43.91 -22.78 -28.07
C GLU A 75 44.24 -21.57 -27.16
N GLY A 76 44.95 -21.81 -26.04
CA GLY A 76 45.39 -20.77 -25.10
C GLY A 76 44.83 -20.87 -23.67
N PHE A 77 43.87 -21.78 -23.42
CA PHE A 77 43.28 -22.00 -22.10
C PHE A 77 44.26 -22.68 -21.12
N GLN A 78 44.60 -22.01 -20.02
CA GLN A 78 45.56 -22.49 -19.01
C GLN A 78 44.93 -23.33 -17.88
N SER A 79 43.60 -23.46 -17.86
CA SER A 79 42.84 -24.21 -16.84
C SER A 79 42.52 -25.65 -17.25
N ARG A 80 41.91 -26.39 -16.32
CA ARG A 80 41.54 -27.80 -16.48
C ARG A 80 40.67 -28.03 -17.73
N LYS A 81 41.11 -28.91 -18.63
CA LYS A 81 40.44 -29.19 -19.92
C LYS A 81 39.37 -30.27 -19.88
N LYS A 82 39.41 -31.15 -18.88
CA LYS A 82 38.47 -32.26 -18.75
C LYS A 82 38.07 -32.51 -17.30
N LEU A 83 36.85 -33.00 -17.10
CA LEU A 83 36.34 -33.52 -15.84
C LEU A 83 36.01 -35.00 -16.02
N THR A 84 36.46 -35.85 -15.11
CA THR A 84 36.08 -37.26 -15.09
C THR A 84 34.91 -37.44 -14.14
N MET A 85 33.79 -37.93 -14.66
CA MET A 85 32.49 -37.92 -13.99
C MET A 85 31.90 -39.31 -13.95
N MET A 86 31.47 -39.73 -12.77
CA MET A 86 30.66 -40.91 -12.55
C MET A 86 29.17 -40.57 -12.65
N VAL A 87 28.41 -41.48 -13.27
CA VAL A 87 26.97 -41.43 -13.44
C VAL A 87 26.37 -42.78 -13.02
N ILE A 88 25.20 -42.76 -12.40
CA ILE A 88 24.42 -43.95 -12.01
C ILE A 88 22.98 -43.83 -12.58
N PRO A 89 22.21 -44.92 -12.71
CA PRO A 89 20.87 -44.89 -13.30
C PRO A 89 19.90 -43.89 -12.66
N SER A 90 20.01 -43.67 -11.34
CA SER A 90 19.12 -42.80 -10.58
C SER A 90 19.42 -41.30 -10.70
N ILE A 91 20.35 -40.88 -11.57
CA ILE A 91 20.73 -39.47 -11.78
C ILE A 91 20.75 -39.12 -13.27
N PHE A 92 20.62 -37.84 -13.59
CA PHE A 92 20.63 -37.35 -14.97
C PHE A 92 22.04 -37.44 -15.61
N ILE A 93 22.11 -37.88 -16.87
CA ILE A 93 23.36 -37.91 -17.65
C ILE A 93 23.62 -36.51 -18.22
N PRO A 94 24.85 -35.97 -18.13
CA PRO A 94 25.20 -34.72 -18.81
C PRO A 94 24.95 -34.77 -20.32
N GLU A 95 23.93 -34.04 -20.78
CA GLU A 95 23.47 -33.95 -22.18
C GLU A 95 23.29 -32.49 -22.62
N ASP A 96 22.73 -32.28 -23.82
CA ASP A 96 22.45 -31.00 -24.48
C ASP A 96 21.87 -29.93 -23.55
N TRP A 97 20.98 -30.32 -22.62
CA TRP A 97 20.37 -29.39 -21.66
C TRP A 97 21.41 -28.73 -20.75
N SER A 98 22.28 -29.56 -20.15
CA SER A 98 23.32 -29.11 -19.23
C SER A 98 24.51 -28.47 -19.96
N PHE A 99 24.84 -28.94 -21.17
CA PHE A 99 25.87 -28.32 -22.01
C PHE A 99 25.47 -26.92 -22.46
N THR A 100 24.23 -26.75 -22.92
CA THR A 100 23.67 -25.43 -23.26
C THR A 100 23.75 -24.48 -22.06
N PHE A 101 23.48 -24.99 -20.84
CA PHE A 101 23.60 -24.16 -19.65
C PHE A 101 25.03 -23.67 -19.44
N TYR A 102 26.00 -24.57 -19.48
CA TYR A 102 27.42 -24.25 -19.35
C TYR A 102 27.92 -23.29 -20.45
N GLU A 103 27.48 -23.47 -21.69
CA GLU A 103 27.74 -22.52 -22.79
C GLU A 103 27.20 -21.14 -22.49
N GLY A 104 26.00 -21.04 -21.90
CA GLY A 104 25.44 -19.77 -21.46
C GLY A 104 26.23 -19.15 -20.31
N LEU A 105 26.75 -19.95 -19.36
CA LEU A 105 27.67 -19.46 -18.34
C LEU A 105 28.94 -18.87 -18.95
N ASN A 106 29.47 -19.48 -20.01
CA ASN A 106 30.63 -19.01 -20.76
C ASN A 106 30.41 -17.68 -21.50
N ARG A 107 29.16 -17.22 -21.66
CA ARG A 107 28.88 -15.90 -22.26
C ARG A 107 29.14 -14.74 -21.30
N HIS A 108 29.35 -15.00 -20.01
CA HIS A 108 29.73 -13.99 -19.05
C HIS A 108 31.25 -13.71 -19.05
N PRO A 109 31.70 -12.53 -18.58
CA PRO A 109 33.12 -12.27 -18.38
C PRO A 109 33.76 -13.26 -17.40
N ASP A 110 35.05 -13.56 -17.54
CA ASP A 110 35.78 -14.52 -16.69
C ASP A 110 35.79 -14.16 -15.19
N THR A 111 35.48 -12.91 -14.83
CA THR A 111 35.36 -12.49 -13.43
C THR A 111 34.01 -12.84 -12.79
N ILE A 112 33.08 -13.46 -13.52
CA ILE A 112 31.69 -13.64 -13.09
C ILE A 112 31.57 -14.43 -11.78
N PHE A 113 32.35 -15.51 -11.58
CA PHE A 113 32.35 -16.33 -10.36
C PHE A 113 33.60 -16.14 -9.49
N LYS A 114 34.62 -15.38 -9.94
CA LYS A 114 35.87 -15.21 -9.22
C LYS A 114 35.67 -14.57 -7.85
N ASP A 115 36.21 -15.21 -6.81
CA ASP A 115 36.08 -14.79 -5.41
C ASP A 115 34.62 -14.64 -4.93
N LYS A 116 33.69 -15.38 -5.54
CA LYS A 116 32.26 -15.36 -5.18
C LYS A 116 31.85 -16.59 -4.40
N THR A 117 30.87 -16.40 -3.52
CA THR A 117 30.07 -17.49 -2.95
C THR A 117 28.93 -17.81 -3.91
N VAL A 118 28.92 -19.04 -4.43
CA VAL A 118 28.02 -19.52 -5.48
C VAL A 118 27.17 -20.65 -4.93
N SER A 119 25.91 -20.75 -5.35
CA SER A 119 25.13 -21.98 -5.20
C SER A 119 24.60 -22.45 -6.55
N GLU A 120 24.64 -23.76 -6.78
CA GLU A 120 23.97 -24.42 -7.89
C GLU A 120 22.72 -25.14 -7.40
N LEU A 121 21.57 -24.86 -8.03
CA LEU A 121 20.31 -25.56 -7.82
C LEU A 121 20.12 -26.66 -8.85
N GLY A 122 19.93 -27.89 -8.38
CA GLY A 122 19.84 -29.08 -9.21
C GLY A 122 21.21 -29.49 -9.74
N CYS A 123 22.19 -29.69 -8.84
CA CYS A 123 23.56 -29.97 -9.27
C CYS A 123 23.73 -31.36 -9.91
N GLY A 124 22.77 -32.28 -9.75
CA GLY A 124 22.81 -33.62 -10.33
C GLY A 124 24.06 -34.38 -9.88
N ASN A 125 24.94 -34.72 -10.82
CA ASN A 125 26.23 -35.38 -10.53
C ASN A 125 27.37 -34.39 -10.20
N GLY A 126 27.08 -33.09 -10.09
CA GLY A 126 27.99 -32.05 -9.62
C GLY A 126 28.94 -31.48 -10.66
N TRP A 127 28.83 -31.88 -11.94
CA TRP A 127 29.81 -31.52 -12.96
C TRP A 127 29.90 -30.01 -13.23
N ILE A 128 28.77 -29.29 -13.22
CA ILE A 128 28.75 -27.83 -13.42
C ILE A 128 29.35 -27.12 -12.22
N SER A 129 28.98 -27.47 -10.98
CA SER A 129 29.63 -26.98 -9.76
C SER A 129 31.15 -27.12 -9.80
N ILE A 130 31.64 -28.29 -10.21
CA ILE A 130 33.07 -28.57 -10.35
C ILE A 130 33.69 -27.75 -11.49
N ALA A 131 33.01 -27.66 -12.65
CA ALA A 131 33.47 -26.85 -13.78
C ALA A 131 33.56 -25.37 -13.41
N ILE A 132 32.60 -24.87 -12.62
CA ILE A 132 32.59 -23.49 -12.14
C ILE A 132 33.83 -23.25 -11.28
N ALA A 133 34.09 -24.16 -10.33
CA ALA A 133 35.23 -24.07 -9.44
C ALA A 133 36.57 -24.17 -10.17
N ALA A 134 36.68 -25.08 -11.14
CA ALA A 134 37.90 -25.34 -11.89
C ALA A 134 38.28 -24.20 -12.86
N LYS A 135 37.28 -23.48 -13.39
CA LYS A 135 37.50 -22.44 -14.39
C LYS A 135 37.60 -21.03 -13.79
N TRP A 136 36.69 -20.66 -12.89
CA TRP A 136 36.53 -19.27 -12.48
C TRP A 136 36.95 -18.96 -11.04
N LEU A 137 37.52 -19.94 -10.31
CA LEU A 137 38.11 -19.72 -8.98
C LEU A 137 37.18 -19.00 -7.97
N PRO A 138 35.95 -19.47 -7.75
CA PRO A 138 35.05 -18.95 -6.72
C PRO A 138 35.61 -19.19 -5.30
N SER A 139 35.20 -18.36 -4.35
CA SER A 139 35.54 -18.61 -2.94
C SER A 139 34.89 -19.88 -2.42
N LYS A 140 33.62 -20.12 -2.81
CA LYS A 140 32.88 -21.34 -2.47
C LYS A 140 31.77 -21.62 -3.47
N VAL A 141 31.49 -22.89 -3.74
CA VAL A 141 30.36 -23.39 -4.54
C VAL A 141 29.59 -24.40 -3.70
N TYR A 142 28.30 -24.15 -3.49
CA TYR A 142 27.37 -25.06 -2.86
C TYR A 142 26.51 -25.73 -3.93
N GLY A 143 26.82 -26.98 -4.28
CA GLY A 143 25.97 -27.79 -5.13
C GLY A 143 24.82 -28.37 -4.33
N LEU A 144 23.59 -28.01 -4.68
CA LEU A 144 22.38 -28.37 -3.96
C LEU A 144 21.50 -29.26 -4.83
N ASP A 145 21.08 -30.39 -4.29
CA ASP A 145 20.16 -31.30 -4.96
C ASP A 145 19.19 -31.94 -3.96
N ILE A 146 17.97 -32.23 -4.41
CA ILE A 146 16.96 -32.90 -3.59
C ILE A 146 17.13 -34.43 -3.60
N ASN A 147 17.85 -34.97 -4.60
CA ASN A 147 18.12 -36.40 -4.72
C ASN A 147 19.37 -36.77 -3.89
N PRO A 148 19.23 -37.55 -2.79
CA PRO A 148 20.35 -37.89 -1.92
C PRO A 148 21.44 -38.69 -2.65
N ARG A 149 21.08 -39.52 -3.64
CA ARG A 149 22.07 -40.27 -4.44
C ARG A 149 22.88 -39.32 -5.32
N ALA A 150 22.25 -38.29 -5.88
CA ALA A 150 22.91 -37.25 -6.68
C ALA A 150 23.99 -36.51 -5.87
N VAL A 151 23.67 -36.14 -4.63
CA VAL A 151 24.63 -35.50 -3.70
C VAL A 151 25.82 -36.40 -3.41
N LYS A 152 25.60 -37.69 -3.09
CA LYS A 152 26.69 -38.63 -2.80
C LYS A 152 27.58 -38.88 -4.01
N ILE A 153 26.99 -39.04 -5.20
CA ILE A 153 27.77 -39.17 -6.44
C ILE A 153 28.54 -37.88 -6.76
N SER A 154 27.95 -36.70 -6.49
CA SER A 154 28.64 -35.42 -6.64
C SER A 154 29.89 -35.31 -5.77
N TRP A 155 29.85 -35.82 -4.53
CA TRP A 155 31.04 -35.92 -3.68
C TRP A 155 32.10 -36.86 -4.26
N ILE A 156 31.72 -38.04 -4.76
CA ILE A 156 32.67 -38.94 -5.45
C ILE A 156 33.31 -38.23 -6.65
N ASN A 157 32.51 -37.52 -7.44
CA ASN A 157 32.96 -36.76 -8.59
C ASN A 157 33.87 -35.60 -8.21
N LEU A 158 33.63 -34.97 -7.07
CA LEU A 158 34.54 -33.97 -6.52
C LEU A 158 35.90 -34.58 -6.23
N TYR A 159 35.96 -35.74 -5.58
CA TYR A 159 37.23 -36.41 -5.29
C TYR A 159 37.93 -36.94 -6.55
N LEU A 160 37.18 -37.46 -7.52
CA LEU A 160 37.71 -37.87 -8.83
C LEU A 160 38.47 -36.74 -9.51
N ASN A 161 38.01 -35.51 -9.31
CA ASN A 161 38.58 -34.33 -9.91
C ASN A 161 39.57 -33.60 -8.99
N ALA A 162 39.38 -33.58 -7.67
CA ALA A 162 40.26 -32.87 -6.75
C ALA A 162 41.62 -33.54 -6.56
N LEU A 163 41.72 -34.82 -6.91
CA LEU A 163 42.90 -35.65 -6.75
C LEU A 163 43.35 -36.21 -8.10
N ASP A 164 44.66 -36.29 -8.31
CA ASP A 164 45.23 -36.96 -9.49
C ASP A 164 45.07 -38.49 -9.40
N ASP A 165 45.57 -39.21 -10.42
CA ASP A 165 45.45 -40.67 -10.48
C ASP A 165 46.26 -41.42 -9.41
N ASN A 166 47.21 -40.74 -8.76
CA ASN A 166 47.98 -41.26 -7.63
C ASN A 166 47.33 -40.93 -6.27
N GLY A 167 46.22 -40.18 -6.26
CA GLY A 167 45.55 -39.76 -5.03
C GLY A 167 46.15 -38.52 -4.37
N GLU A 168 46.98 -37.76 -5.09
CA GLU A 168 47.57 -36.50 -4.63
C GLU A 168 46.67 -35.30 -4.95
N PRO A 169 46.57 -34.28 -4.07
CA PRO A 169 45.74 -33.11 -4.32
C PRO A 169 46.20 -32.28 -5.54
N VAL A 170 45.23 -31.88 -6.37
CA VAL A 170 45.46 -30.97 -7.50
C VAL A 170 45.18 -29.55 -7.06
N TYR A 171 46.22 -28.71 -7.15
CA TYR A 171 46.15 -27.29 -6.78
C TYR A 171 45.91 -26.39 -7.99
N ASP A 172 45.14 -25.34 -7.78
CA ASP A 172 44.99 -24.21 -8.70
C ASP A 172 46.09 -23.15 -8.50
N GLU A 173 46.01 -22.05 -9.26
CA GLU A 173 46.95 -20.93 -9.21
C GLU A 173 47.02 -20.22 -7.84
N GLU A 174 45.98 -20.35 -7.00
CA GLU A 174 45.92 -19.79 -5.65
C GLU A 174 46.36 -20.79 -4.57
N LYS A 175 46.89 -21.95 -4.98
CA LYS A 175 47.25 -23.07 -4.09
C LYS A 175 46.06 -23.62 -3.30
N LYS A 176 44.85 -23.54 -3.87
CA LYS A 176 43.66 -24.22 -3.34
C LYS A 176 43.31 -25.42 -4.22
N THR A 177 42.58 -26.36 -3.65
CA THR A 177 42.05 -27.54 -4.34
C THR A 177 40.56 -27.36 -4.60
N LEU A 178 39.98 -28.22 -5.44
CA LEU A 178 38.52 -28.27 -5.62
C LEU A 178 37.79 -28.59 -4.31
N LEU A 179 38.41 -29.35 -3.39
CA LEU A 179 37.83 -29.65 -2.06
C LEU A 179 37.74 -28.41 -1.18
N ASP A 180 38.61 -27.43 -1.38
CA ASP A 180 38.53 -26.15 -0.66
C ASP A 180 37.36 -25.30 -1.18
N ARG A 181 37.01 -25.46 -2.46
CA ARG A 181 36.06 -24.60 -3.18
C ARG A 181 34.65 -25.16 -3.30
N VAL A 182 34.44 -26.48 -3.30
CA VAL A 182 33.12 -27.07 -3.60
C VAL A 182 32.62 -27.94 -2.46
N GLU A 183 31.34 -27.82 -2.14
CA GLU A 183 30.63 -28.70 -1.21
C GLU A 183 29.26 -29.08 -1.80
N PHE A 184 28.77 -30.28 -1.46
CA PHE A 184 27.47 -30.77 -1.90
C PHE A 184 26.55 -31.11 -0.74
N TYR A 185 25.29 -30.68 -0.82
CA TYR A 185 24.31 -30.88 0.22
C TYR A 185 22.95 -31.29 -0.34
N GLU A 186 22.27 -32.17 0.40
CA GLU A 186 20.86 -32.43 0.18
C GLU A 186 20.06 -31.18 0.58
N SER A 187 19.27 -30.66 -0.35
CA SER A 187 18.52 -29.42 -0.14
C SER A 187 17.34 -29.34 -1.09
N ASP A 188 16.18 -28.96 -0.54
CA ASP A 188 15.08 -28.46 -1.36
C ASP A 188 15.40 -27.01 -1.76
N LEU A 189 15.77 -26.82 -3.02
CA LEU A 189 16.25 -25.54 -3.55
C LEU A 189 17.32 -24.90 -2.66
N LEU A 190 17.09 -23.69 -2.14
CA LEU A 190 18.04 -22.94 -1.31
C LEU A 190 17.85 -23.18 0.19
N GLY A 191 17.05 -24.19 0.59
CA GLY A 191 16.78 -24.55 1.98
C GLY A 191 18.04 -24.63 2.83
N TYR A 192 19.07 -25.37 2.37
CA TYR A 192 20.35 -25.48 3.06
C TYR A 192 21.02 -24.12 3.30
N CYS A 193 21.08 -23.26 2.28
CA CYS A 193 21.68 -21.93 2.42
C CYS A 193 20.88 -21.05 3.38
N ARG A 194 19.55 -21.14 3.36
CA ARG A 194 18.67 -20.38 4.25
C ARG A 194 18.83 -20.80 5.70
N ASP A 195 18.82 -22.10 5.97
CA ASP A 195 18.91 -22.67 7.32
C ASP A 195 20.28 -22.37 7.95
N ASN A 196 21.33 -22.36 7.13
CA ASN A 196 22.70 -22.04 7.55
C ASN A 196 23.06 -20.55 7.39
N LYS A 197 22.11 -19.67 7.05
CA LYS A 197 22.30 -18.21 6.88
C LYS A 197 23.43 -17.84 5.91
N ILE A 198 23.62 -18.63 4.86
CA ILE A 198 24.64 -18.41 3.83
C ILE A 198 24.17 -17.30 2.89
N GLN A 199 24.95 -16.23 2.79
CA GLN A 199 24.72 -15.14 1.84
C GLN A 199 25.44 -15.43 0.52
N LEU A 200 24.68 -15.45 -0.58
CA LEU A 200 25.18 -15.83 -1.91
C LEU A 200 25.48 -14.60 -2.77
N GLU A 201 26.51 -14.65 -3.61
CA GLU A 201 26.75 -13.65 -4.65
C GLU A 201 26.29 -14.13 -6.02
N ARG A 202 26.23 -15.45 -6.23
CA ARG A 202 25.75 -16.07 -7.46
C ARG A 202 24.85 -17.23 -7.12
N ILE A 203 23.77 -17.36 -7.89
CA ILE A 203 22.89 -18.53 -7.87
C ILE A 203 22.81 -19.00 -9.31
N VAL A 204 23.12 -20.25 -9.57
CA VAL A 204 22.94 -20.88 -10.88
C VAL A 204 21.91 -21.97 -10.74
N GLY A 205 20.95 -22.09 -11.65
CA GLY A 205 19.85 -23.04 -11.53
C GLY A 205 19.53 -23.74 -12.83
N CYS A 206 19.62 -25.07 -12.79
CA CYS A 206 19.21 -25.96 -13.87
C CYS A 206 18.24 -26.99 -13.29
N ILE A 207 16.98 -26.59 -13.14
CA ILE A 207 15.97 -27.35 -12.39
C ILE A 207 14.75 -27.73 -13.26
N PRO A 208 13.98 -28.77 -12.89
CA PRO A 208 12.86 -29.28 -13.66
C PRO A 208 11.75 -28.26 -13.93
N GLN A 209 11.10 -28.38 -15.10
CA GLN A 209 10.06 -27.45 -15.59
C GLN A 209 8.82 -28.17 -16.15
N ILE A 210 8.59 -29.42 -15.74
CA ILE A 210 7.39 -30.20 -16.11
C ILE A 210 6.72 -30.66 -14.83
N LEU A 211 5.42 -30.43 -14.69
CA LEU A 211 4.67 -30.96 -13.56
C LEU A 211 4.60 -32.49 -13.64
N ASN A 212 4.78 -33.15 -12.49
CA ASN A 212 4.60 -34.60 -12.42
C ASN A 212 3.14 -34.96 -12.78
N PRO A 213 2.90 -35.96 -13.67
CA PRO A 213 1.55 -36.47 -13.96
C PRO A 213 0.80 -36.95 -12.71
N ASN A 214 1.50 -37.32 -11.64
CA ASN A 214 0.97 -37.56 -10.31
C ASN A 214 1.58 -36.57 -9.30
N PRO A 215 0.98 -35.37 -9.10
CA PRO A 215 1.53 -34.35 -8.21
C PRO A 215 1.71 -34.84 -6.76
N GLU A 216 0.83 -35.72 -6.28
CA GLU A 216 0.89 -36.27 -4.92
C GLU A 216 2.09 -37.19 -4.71
N ALA A 217 2.59 -37.85 -5.77
CA ALA A 217 3.74 -38.76 -5.67
C ALA A 217 5.01 -38.05 -5.19
N MET A 218 5.18 -36.77 -5.53
CA MET A 218 6.34 -35.95 -5.18
C MET A 218 6.30 -35.42 -3.74
N SER A 219 5.15 -35.50 -3.05
CA SER A 219 5.00 -35.05 -1.66
C SER A 219 5.55 -36.04 -0.62
N LYS A 220 5.98 -37.23 -1.07
CA LYS A 220 6.51 -38.29 -0.20
C LYS A 220 7.93 -37.96 0.27
N LEU A 221 8.30 -38.49 1.43
CA LEU A 221 9.65 -38.35 2.00
C LEU A 221 10.67 -38.98 1.04
N ILE A 222 11.50 -38.13 0.44
CA ILE A 222 12.56 -38.55 -0.49
C ILE A 222 13.67 -39.17 0.36
N THR A 223 13.98 -40.44 0.10
CA THR A 223 15.06 -41.15 0.80
C THR A 223 15.94 -41.85 -0.22
N GLU A 224 17.18 -42.13 0.15
CA GLU A 224 18.10 -42.90 -0.70
C GLU A 224 17.62 -44.33 -1.02
N ASN A 225 16.67 -44.84 -0.24
CA ASN A 225 16.02 -46.14 -0.42
C ASN A 225 14.83 -46.11 -1.39
N ALA A 226 14.48 -44.94 -1.93
CA ALA A 226 13.47 -44.86 -2.97
C ALA A 226 13.94 -45.55 -4.25
N SER A 227 12.99 -46.03 -5.06
CA SER A 227 13.30 -46.71 -6.33
C SER A 227 14.11 -45.82 -7.26
N GLU A 228 15.02 -46.42 -8.04
CA GLU A 228 15.85 -45.71 -9.01
C GLU A 228 15.04 -44.88 -10.00
N GLU A 229 13.92 -45.42 -10.49
CA GLU A 229 13.00 -44.73 -11.40
C GLU A 229 12.41 -43.46 -10.76
N PHE A 230 11.97 -43.54 -9.50
CA PHE A 230 11.46 -42.38 -8.76
C PHE A 230 12.54 -41.32 -8.57
N LEU A 231 13.74 -41.70 -8.13
CA LEU A 231 14.86 -40.78 -7.94
C LEU A 231 15.30 -40.12 -9.25
N HIS A 232 15.33 -40.88 -10.35
CA HIS A 232 15.60 -40.35 -11.68
C HIS A 232 14.52 -39.35 -12.11
N SER A 233 13.24 -39.66 -11.83
CA SER A 233 12.11 -38.79 -12.18
C SER A 233 12.15 -37.40 -11.52
N LEU A 234 12.87 -37.25 -10.39
CA LEU A 234 13.08 -35.95 -9.73
C LEU A 234 13.84 -34.94 -10.61
N SER A 235 14.62 -35.43 -11.59
CA SER A 235 15.32 -34.57 -12.56
C SER A 235 14.42 -34.07 -13.70
N ASN A 236 13.30 -34.76 -13.93
CA ASN A 236 12.36 -34.47 -15.03
C ASN A 236 11.12 -33.72 -14.56
N TYR A 237 10.65 -34.01 -13.34
CA TYR A 237 9.35 -33.55 -12.86
C TYR A 237 9.43 -32.72 -11.58
N CYS A 238 8.54 -31.75 -11.45
CA CYS A 238 8.32 -30.95 -10.25
C CYS A 238 6.91 -31.15 -9.66
N ALA A 239 6.76 -30.87 -8.37
CA ALA A 239 5.46 -30.81 -7.70
C ALA A 239 4.81 -29.42 -7.84
N LEU A 240 3.52 -29.31 -7.56
CA LEU A 240 2.84 -28.02 -7.40
C LEU A 240 3.49 -27.22 -6.26
N GLN A 241 3.72 -25.93 -6.48
CA GLN A 241 4.41 -25.04 -5.55
C GLN A 241 3.48 -23.97 -4.92
N GLY A 242 2.23 -23.85 -5.40
CA GLY A 242 1.27 -22.86 -4.94
C GLY A 242 1.36 -21.51 -5.67
N PHE A 243 2.01 -21.48 -6.85
CA PHE A 243 2.19 -20.27 -7.65
C PHE A 243 1.31 -20.29 -8.89
N VAL A 244 0.96 -19.11 -9.40
CA VAL A 244 0.29 -18.95 -10.70
C VAL A 244 1.09 -19.60 -11.84
N GLU A 245 2.41 -19.70 -11.68
CA GLU A 245 3.34 -20.36 -12.62
C GLU A 245 3.20 -21.88 -12.71
N ASP A 246 2.57 -22.52 -11.72
CA ASP A 246 2.39 -23.98 -11.72
C ASP A 246 1.64 -24.43 -12.97
N GLN A 247 0.68 -23.64 -13.45
CA GLN A 247 -0.07 -23.94 -14.69
C GLN A 247 0.83 -24.05 -15.94
N PHE A 248 2.07 -23.57 -15.87
CA PHE A 248 3.06 -23.62 -16.95
C PHE A 248 4.25 -24.55 -16.64
N GLY A 249 4.24 -25.23 -15.49
CA GLY A 249 5.38 -26.03 -15.00
C GLY A 249 6.55 -25.19 -14.46
N LEU A 250 6.33 -23.90 -14.20
CA LEU A 250 7.38 -22.97 -13.77
C LEU A 250 7.35 -22.65 -12.27
N GLY A 251 6.46 -23.25 -11.49
CA GLY A 251 6.32 -22.98 -10.05
C GLY A 251 7.61 -23.20 -9.25
N LEU A 252 8.41 -24.22 -9.61
CA LEU A 252 9.69 -24.49 -8.95
C LEU A 252 10.71 -23.38 -9.18
N ILE A 253 10.75 -22.82 -10.41
CA ILE A 253 11.59 -21.67 -10.75
C ILE A 253 11.12 -20.43 -9.99
N ALA A 254 9.81 -20.19 -9.93
CA ALA A 254 9.22 -19.10 -9.16
C ALA A 254 9.66 -19.14 -7.69
N ARG A 255 9.53 -20.30 -7.03
CA ARG A 255 10.00 -20.50 -5.65
C ARG A 255 11.51 -20.27 -5.52
N ALA A 256 12.30 -20.80 -6.46
CA ALA A 256 13.75 -20.62 -6.46
C ALA A 256 14.17 -19.15 -6.56
N VAL A 257 13.46 -18.34 -7.34
CA VAL A 257 13.70 -16.89 -7.47
C VAL A 257 13.39 -16.18 -6.17
N GLU A 258 12.26 -16.47 -5.51
CA GLU A 258 11.88 -15.82 -4.25
C GLU A 258 12.81 -16.19 -3.09
N GLU A 259 13.18 -17.47 -2.98
CA GLU A 259 14.21 -17.89 -2.04
C GLU A 259 15.57 -17.25 -2.37
N GLY A 260 15.87 -17.11 -3.66
CA GLY A 260 17.06 -16.42 -4.15
C GLY A 260 17.11 -14.97 -3.69
N ILE A 261 16.00 -14.23 -3.83
CA ILE A 261 15.87 -12.85 -3.33
C ILE A 261 16.17 -12.78 -1.82
N SER A 262 15.80 -13.79 -1.04
CA SER A 262 16.06 -13.82 0.41
C SER A 262 17.54 -13.99 0.78
N VAL A 263 18.34 -14.72 -0.01
CA VAL A 263 19.72 -15.10 0.37
C VAL A 263 20.81 -14.43 -0.46
N ILE A 264 20.47 -13.89 -1.63
CA ILE A 264 21.46 -13.28 -2.53
C ILE A 264 21.86 -11.90 -2.05
N LYS A 265 23.14 -11.52 -2.12
CA LYS A 265 23.62 -10.16 -1.83
C LYS A 265 23.05 -9.16 -2.85
N PRO A 266 22.96 -7.86 -2.53
CA PRO A 266 22.32 -6.87 -3.41
C PRO A 266 22.89 -6.80 -4.84
N ALA A 267 24.21 -6.92 -5.01
CA ALA A 267 24.87 -6.95 -6.32
C ALA A 267 24.98 -8.36 -6.93
N GLY A 268 24.21 -9.31 -6.40
CA GLY A 268 24.25 -10.70 -6.85
C GLY A 268 23.52 -10.92 -8.18
N ILE A 269 23.84 -12.05 -8.81
CA ILE A 269 23.28 -12.44 -10.10
C ILE A 269 22.74 -13.86 -9.97
N MET A 270 21.50 -14.07 -10.42
CA MET A 270 20.91 -15.39 -10.58
C MET A 270 20.97 -15.79 -12.05
N ILE A 271 21.39 -17.01 -12.38
CA ILE A 271 21.48 -17.48 -13.77
C ILE A 271 20.67 -18.75 -13.89
N PHE A 272 19.64 -18.75 -14.73
CA PHE A 272 18.74 -19.88 -14.88
C PHE A 272 18.73 -20.41 -16.31
N ASN A 273 18.72 -21.74 -16.43
CA ASN A 273 18.47 -22.41 -17.69
C ASN A 273 16.95 -22.61 -17.88
N MET A 274 16.37 -21.98 -18.90
CA MET A 274 14.93 -21.87 -19.11
C MET A 274 14.48 -22.61 -20.37
N GLY A 275 13.64 -23.62 -20.21
CA GLY A 275 12.96 -24.29 -21.30
C GLY A 275 11.87 -23.39 -21.88
N GLY A 276 11.94 -23.15 -23.19
CA GLY A 276 11.02 -22.25 -23.91
C GLY A 276 9.63 -22.82 -24.17
N ARG A 277 9.26 -23.98 -23.61
CA ARG A 277 7.94 -24.60 -23.83
C ARG A 277 6.78 -23.66 -23.45
N PRO A 278 6.80 -22.93 -22.31
CA PRO A 278 5.74 -21.96 -21.97
C PRO A 278 5.73 -20.69 -22.83
N GLY A 279 6.72 -20.50 -23.71
CA GLY A 279 6.93 -19.27 -24.46
C GLY A 279 7.76 -18.23 -23.71
N GLN A 280 8.57 -17.50 -24.48
CA GLN A 280 9.58 -16.56 -23.94
C GLN A 280 8.97 -15.46 -23.07
N GLY A 281 7.78 -14.96 -23.44
CA GLY A 281 7.08 -13.93 -22.67
C GLY A 281 6.66 -14.41 -21.27
N VAL A 282 6.18 -15.66 -21.16
CA VAL A 282 5.80 -16.25 -19.86
C VAL A 282 7.04 -16.48 -18.99
N CYS A 283 8.13 -17.01 -19.58
CA CYS A 283 9.39 -17.21 -18.87
C CYS A 283 9.98 -15.91 -18.34
N ARG A 284 9.99 -14.83 -19.13
CA ARG A 284 10.49 -13.52 -18.69
C ARG A 284 9.62 -12.90 -17.60
N ARG A 285 8.30 -12.96 -17.77
CA ARG A 285 7.33 -12.39 -16.83
C ARG A 285 7.43 -13.00 -15.42
N LEU A 286 7.83 -14.26 -15.29
CA LEU A 286 8.10 -14.92 -14.00
C LEU A 286 9.08 -14.11 -13.14
N PHE A 287 10.16 -13.64 -13.76
CA PHE A 287 11.21 -12.87 -13.09
C PHE A 287 10.83 -11.40 -12.96
N GLU A 288 10.33 -10.80 -14.04
CA GLU A 288 10.03 -9.37 -14.10
C GLU A 288 9.00 -8.96 -13.05
N ARG A 289 7.94 -9.76 -12.83
CA ARG A 289 6.95 -9.45 -11.80
C ARG A 289 7.50 -9.51 -10.37
N ARG A 290 8.63 -10.18 -10.16
CA ARG A 290 9.34 -10.26 -8.88
C ARG A 290 10.41 -9.15 -8.75
N GLY A 291 10.38 -8.17 -9.65
CA GLY A 291 11.33 -7.06 -9.67
C GLY A 291 12.71 -7.51 -10.13
N VAL A 292 12.80 -8.50 -11.01
CA VAL A 292 14.07 -9.05 -11.50
C VAL A 292 14.21 -8.77 -13.00
N ARG A 293 15.28 -8.05 -13.38
CA ARG A 293 15.63 -7.79 -14.78
C ARG A 293 16.24 -9.03 -15.40
N VAL A 294 15.80 -9.36 -16.61
CA VAL A 294 16.23 -10.56 -17.35
C VAL A 294 17.04 -10.18 -18.58
N THR A 295 18.28 -10.65 -18.63
CA THR A 295 19.14 -10.62 -19.83
C THR A 295 19.27 -12.02 -20.39
N GLN A 296 18.86 -12.25 -21.63
CA GLN A 296 19.05 -13.53 -22.29
C GLN A 296 20.46 -13.61 -22.86
N MET A 297 21.30 -14.44 -22.24
CA MET A 297 22.73 -14.57 -22.57
C MET A 297 22.97 -15.51 -23.74
N TRP A 298 22.19 -16.58 -23.80
CA TRP A 298 22.29 -17.64 -24.79
C TRP A 298 20.93 -18.23 -25.07
N GLN A 299 20.74 -18.72 -26.30
CA GLN A 299 19.56 -19.47 -26.68
C GLN A 299 19.90 -20.42 -27.82
N THR A 300 19.38 -21.63 -27.74
CA THR A 300 19.46 -22.65 -28.80
C THR A 300 18.16 -23.46 -28.84
N LYS A 301 18.05 -24.41 -29.77
CA LYS A 301 17.00 -25.41 -29.80
C LYS A 301 17.59 -26.77 -29.45
N ILE A 302 16.89 -27.51 -28.62
CA ILE A 302 17.25 -28.87 -28.23
C ILE A 302 16.09 -29.82 -28.53
N LEU A 303 16.40 -31.08 -28.81
CA LEU A 303 15.38 -32.10 -28.96
C LEU A 303 14.66 -32.30 -27.62
N GLN A 304 13.34 -32.50 -27.67
CA GLN A 304 12.59 -32.92 -26.51
C GLN A 304 13.08 -34.30 -26.08
N ALA A 305 13.45 -34.43 -24.81
CA ALA A 305 13.88 -35.71 -24.25
C ALA A 305 12.73 -36.72 -24.29
N ALA A 306 13.03 -37.95 -24.70
CA ALA A 306 12.03 -38.99 -25.01
C ALA A 306 11.33 -39.54 -23.76
N ASP A 307 11.94 -39.35 -22.59
CA ASP A 307 11.49 -39.76 -21.26
C ASP A 307 10.59 -38.73 -20.58
N THR A 308 10.44 -37.53 -21.16
CA THR A 308 9.55 -36.49 -20.61
C THR A 308 8.20 -36.48 -21.31
N ASP A 309 7.15 -36.86 -20.57
CA ASP A 309 5.79 -36.80 -21.09
C ASP A 309 5.27 -35.36 -21.11
N ILE A 310 4.78 -34.94 -22.28
CA ILE A 310 4.18 -33.62 -22.49
C ILE A 310 2.65 -33.66 -22.54
N SER A 311 2.02 -34.81 -22.25
CA SER A 311 0.56 -34.98 -22.22
C SER A 311 -0.14 -33.98 -21.29
N ALA A 312 0.45 -33.67 -20.12
CA ALA A 312 -0.07 -32.67 -19.20
C ALA A 312 -0.20 -31.27 -19.84
N LEU A 313 0.74 -30.89 -20.73
CA LEU A 313 0.69 -29.61 -21.44
C LEU A 313 -0.46 -29.59 -22.46
N VAL A 314 -0.74 -30.73 -23.10
CA VAL A 314 -1.88 -30.90 -24.01
C VAL A 314 -3.21 -30.69 -23.29
N GLU A 315 -3.34 -31.20 -22.06
CA GLU A 315 -4.52 -31.03 -21.22
C GLU A 315 -4.70 -29.56 -20.80
N ILE A 316 -3.61 -28.86 -20.46
CA ILE A 316 -3.64 -27.42 -20.15
C ILE A 316 -4.13 -26.62 -21.37
N GLU A 317 -3.62 -26.87 -22.59
CA GLU A 317 -4.10 -26.16 -23.79
C GLU A 317 -5.58 -26.45 -24.12
N ARG A 318 -6.18 -27.49 -23.54
CA ARG A 318 -7.61 -27.82 -23.74
C ARG A 318 -8.51 -26.97 -22.84
N SER A 319 -8.04 -26.61 -21.64
CA SER A 319 -8.78 -25.81 -20.66
C SER A 319 -8.34 -24.33 -20.61
N SER A 320 -7.21 -23.98 -21.23
CA SER A 320 -6.63 -22.64 -21.26
C SER A 320 -6.44 -22.12 -22.69
N PRO A 321 -6.58 -20.80 -22.95
CA PRO A 321 -6.24 -20.21 -24.24
C PRO A 321 -4.73 -20.15 -24.51
N HIS A 322 -3.89 -20.45 -23.51
CA HIS A 322 -2.43 -20.45 -23.66
C HIS A 322 -1.98 -21.52 -24.67
N ARG A 323 -0.99 -21.19 -25.50
CA ARG A 323 -0.35 -22.14 -26.43
C ARG A 323 1.11 -22.29 -26.04
N PHE A 324 1.54 -23.54 -25.81
CA PHE A 324 2.95 -23.85 -25.61
C PHE A 324 3.69 -23.80 -26.95
N GLU A 325 5.01 -23.61 -26.89
CA GLU A 325 5.88 -23.43 -28.05
C GLU A 325 6.83 -24.62 -28.23
N PHE A 326 6.57 -25.40 -29.27
CA PHE A 326 7.44 -26.48 -29.76
C PHE A 326 7.81 -26.24 -31.23
N PHE A 327 8.78 -26.96 -31.77
CA PHE A 327 9.14 -26.92 -33.18
C PHE A 327 9.24 -28.34 -33.75
N MET A 328 8.96 -28.49 -35.04
CA MET A 328 9.17 -29.76 -35.75
C MET A 328 10.66 -29.94 -36.06
N GLY A 329 11.34 -30.80 -35.31
CA GLY A 329 12.79 -31.01 -35.38
C GLY A 329 13.59 -29.76 -34.97
N LEU A 330 14.92 -29.81 -35.12
CA LEU A 330 15.80 -28.69 -34.75
C LEU A 330 15.76 -27.54 -35.77
N SER A 331 15.45 -27.84 -37.03
CA SER A 331 15.41 -26.85 -38.12
C SER A 331 14.07 -26.15 -38.28
N GLY A 332 13.00 -26.62 -37.62
CA GLY A 332 11.69 -25.98 -37.68
C GLY A 332 11.74 -24.58 -37.06
N ASP A 333 11.31 -23.57 -37.79
CA ASP A 333 11.31 -22.16 -37.40
C ASP A 333 9.97 -21.68 -36.86
N GLN A 334 8.87 -22.30 -37.30
CA GLN A 334 7.53 -21.99 -36.83
C GLN A 334 7.17 -22.74 -35.54
N PRO A 335 6.67 -22.05 -34.50
CA PRO A 335 6.20 -22.70 -33.29
C PRO A 335 4.88 -23.45 -33.54
N ILE A 336 4.76 -24.64 -32.97
CA ILE A 336 3.56 -25.48 -32.94
C ILE A 336 3.11 -25.68 -31.49
N CYS A 337 1.80 -25.79 -31.28
CA CYS A 337 1.21 -26.00 -29.96
C CYS A 337 1.45 -27.43 -29.42
N ALA A 338 1.33 -27.62 -28.10
CA ALA A 338 1.55 -28.92 -27.44
C ALA A 338 0.71 -30.04 -28.06
N ARG A 339 -0.57 -29.78 -28.43
CA ARG A 339 -1.42 -30.77 -29.13
C ARG A 339 -0.79 -31.33 -30.39
N THR A 340 -0.29 -30.44 -31.25
CA THR A 340 0.34 -30.80 -32.52
C THR A 340 1.67 -31.49 -32.27
N ALA A 341 2.47 -30.97 -31.34
CA ALA A 341 3.76 -31.56 -30.97
C ALA A 341 3.59 -32.99 -30.44
N TRP A 342 2.62 -33.22 -29.55
CA TRP A 342 2.31 -34.54 -29.00
C TRP A 342 1.82 -35.51 -30.07
N ALA A 343 0.88 -35.09 -30.92
CA ALA A 343 0.40 -35.93 -32.03
C ALA A 343 1.51 -36.27 -33.03
N TYR A 344 2.33 -35.29 -33.40
CA TYR A 344 3.48 -35.49 -34.29
C TYR A 344 4.55 -36.40 -33.67
N GLY A 345 4.84 -36.23 -32.37
CA GLY A 345 5.74 -37.09 -31.60
C GLY A 345 5.27 -38.54 -31.54
N LYS A 346 3.98 -38.77 -31.25
CA LYS A 346 3.38 -40.12 -31.25
C LYS A 346 3.38 -40.77 -32.64
N ALA A 347 3.38 -39.99 -33.71
CA ALA A 347 3.53 -40.49 -35.08
C ALA A 347 4.99 -40.76 -35.49
N GLY A 348 5.96 -40.64 -34.58
CA GLY A 348 7.39 -40.87 -34.83
C GLY A 348 8.16 -39.61 -35.28
N GLY A 349 7.51 -38.45 -35.30
CA GLY A 349 8.16 -37.16 -35.57
C GLY A 349 9.05 -36.73 -34.41
N ARG A 350 10.18 -36.07 -34.72
CA ARG A 350 11.02 -35.45 -33.69
C ARG A 350 10.55 -34.03 -33.41
N ILE A 351 10.33 -33.70 -32.13
CA ILE A 351 9.99 -32.34 -31.69
C ILE A 351 11.16 -31.72 -30.93
N SER A 352 11.29 -30.41 -31.03
CA SER A 352 12.29 -29.63 -30.29
C SER A 352 11.60 -28.47 -29.56
N HIS A 353 12.31 -27.85 -28.63
CA HIS A 353 11.90 -26.60 -28.02
C HIS A 353 13.13 -25.69 -27.81
N ALA A 354 12.90 -24.41 -27.59
CA ALA A 354 13.99 -23.49 -27.28
C ALA A 354 14.53 -23.77 -25.87
N LEU A 355 15.80 -23.52 -25.64
CA LEU A 355 16.44 -23.51 -24.33
C LEU A 355 17.21 -22.20 -24.23
N SER A 356 17.04 -21.45 -23.14
CA SER A 356 17.57 -20.09 -22.98
C SER A 356 18.26 -19.94 -21.64
N VAL A 357 19.46 -19.35 -21.63
CA VAL A 357 20.18 -19.04 -20.39
C VAL A 357 19.94 -17.59 -20.04
N TYR A 358 19.26 -17.36 -18.92
CA TYR A 358 18.88 -16.05 -18.43
C TYR A 358 19.81 -15.62 -17.31
N SER A 359 20.40 -14.44 -17.45
CA SER A 359 21.07 -13.73 -16.36
C SER A 359 20.12 -12.71 -15.75
N CYS A 360 19.90 -12.85 -14.45
CA CYS A 360 18.82 -12.20 -13.72
C CYS A 360 19.40 -11.37 -12.56
N GLN A 361 19.01 -10.09 -12.50
CA GLN A 361 19.45 -9.15 -11.46
C GLN A 361 18.25 -8.48 -10.82
N ILE A 362 18.24 -8.41 -9.49
CA ILE A 362 17.16 -7.76 -8.74
C ILE A 362 17.24 -6.24 -9.01
N ARG A 363 16.13 -5.66 -9.47
CA ARG A 363 15.93 -4.22 -9.61
C ARG A 363 15.92 -3.60 -8.21
N GLN A 364 16.67 -2.52 -7.99
CA GLN A 364 16.71 -1.83 -6.69
C GLN A 364 16.78 -2.82 -5.49
N PRO A 365 17.84 -3.63 -5.40
CA PRO A 365 17.86 -4.89 -4.65
C PRO A 365 17.48 -4.78 -3.17
N ASN A 366 17.90 -3.70 -2.50
CA ASN A 366 17.57 -3.48 -1.09
C ASN A 366 16.06 -3.25 -0.89
N LEU A 367 15.40 -2.55 -1.81
CA LEU A 367 13.98 -2.22 -1.74
C LEU A 367 13.10 -3.43 -2.07
N VAL A 368 13.44 -4.17 -3.13
CA VAL A 368 12.73 -5.41 -3.47
C VAL A 368 12.87 -6.44 -2.34
N LYS A 369 14.05 -6.55 -1.71
CA LYS A 369 14.22 -7.42 -0.54
C LYS A 369 13.30 -7.05 0.63
N ILE A 370 13.08 -5.77 0.90
CA ILE A 370 12.15 -5.31 1.94
C ILE A 370 10.71 -5.75 1.61
N ILE A 371 10.31 -5.64 0.34
CA ILE A 371 8.98 -6.08 -0.12
C ILE A 371 8.80 -7.59 0.12
N PHE A 372 9.76 -8.41 -0.30
CA PHE A 372 9.68 -9.87 -0.12
C PHE A 372 9.77 -10.31 1.34
N ASP A 373 10.57 -9.62 2.15
CA ASP A 373 10.62 -9.86 3.59
C ASP A 373 9.28 -9.55 4.27
N PHE A 374 8.58 -8.50 3.84
CA PHE A 374 7.21 -8.26 4.27
C PHE A 374 6.29 -9.40 3.85
N LEU A 375 6.27 -9.78 2.57
CA LEU A 375 5.38 -10.83 2.04
C LEU A 375 5.53 -12.19 2.75
N LYS A 376 6.76 -12.53 3.13
CA LYS A 376 7.08 -13.78 3.84
C LYS A 376 6.49 -13.85 5.26
N ASN A 377 6.25 -12.71 5.91
CA ASN A 377 5.74 -12.65 7.28
C ASN A 377 4.21 -12.73 7.34
N GLY A 378 3.63 -13.79 6.79
CA GLY A 378 2.18 -14.08 6.89
C GLY A 378 1.30 -13.51 5.77
N PHE A 379 1.88 -13.12 4.64
CA PHE A 379 1.15 -12.53 3.51
C PHE A 379 1.34 -13.30 2.19
N GLN A 380 1.54 -14.61 2.28
CA GLN A 380 1.89 -15.44 1.12
C GLN A 380 0.81 -15.41 0.03
N GLU A 381 -0.46 -15.21 0.38
CA GLU A 381 -1.55 -15.02 -0.58
C GLU A 381 -1.34 -13.80 -1.50
N ILE A 382 -0.70 -12.74 -1.00
CA ILE A 382 -0.40 -11.52 -1.78
C ILE A 382 0.72 -11.77 -2.79
N SER A 383 1.60 -12.75 -2.56
CA SER A 383 2.70 -13.06 -3.49
C SER A 383 2.21 -13.37 -4.90
N ASN A 384 1.02 -13.96 -5.03
CA ASN A 384 0.38 -14.21 -6.32
C ASN A 384 -0.14 -12.93 -7.01
N SER A 385 -0.41 -11.88 -6.24
CA SER A 385 -0.85 -10.57 -6.72
C SER A 385 0.31 -9.59 -6.97
N LEU A 386 1.55 -9.96 -6.58
CA LEU A 386 2.74 -9.15 -6.76
C LEU A 386 3.06 -9.00 -8.26
N ASP A 387 3.05 -7.77 -8.77
CA ASP A 387 3.50 -7.46 -10.12
C ASP A 387 4.39 -6.21 -10.16
N LEU A 388 5.70 -6.45 -10.07
CA LEU A 388 6.77 -5.47 -10.21
C LEU A 388 7.35 -5.44 -11.64
N SER A 389 6.57 -5.86 -12.64
CA SER A 389 6.92 -5.63 -14.05
C SER A 389 6.45 -4.24 -14.48
N PHE A 390 7.28 -3.55 -15.24
CA PHE A 390 7.04 -2.16 -15.65
C PHE A 390 7.56 -1.95 -17.08
N GLU A 391 6.75 -1.28 -17.90
CA GLU A 391 7.19 -0.86 -19.24
C GLU A 391 8.03 0.44 -19.18
N ASP A 392 7.68 1.34 -18.27
CA ASP A 392 8.38 2.60 -18.02
C ASP A 392 9.26 2.48 -16.76
N GLU A 393 10.58 2.62 -16.93
CA GLU A 393 11.53 2.56 -15.81
C GLU A 393 11.29 3.68 -14.79
N THR A 394 10.73 4.83 -15.19
CA THR A 394 10.40 5.93 -14.26
C THR A 394 9.27 5.56 -13.30
N VAL A 395 8.26 4.84 -13.78
CA VAL A 395 7.16 4.31 -12.94
C VAL A 395 7.69 3.31 -11.92
N ALA A 396 8.62 2.46 -12.36
CA ALA A 396 9.26 1.47 -11.51
C ALA A 396 10.15 2.11 -10.44
N ASP A 397 10.84 3.20 -10.79
CA ASP A 397 11.69 3.97 -9.89
C ASP A 397 10.91 4.72 -8.81
N GLU A 398 9.62 5.01 -9.03
CA GLU A 398 8.73 5.59 -8.02
C GLU A 398 7.95 4.53 -7.21
N LYS A 399 7.44 3.49 -7.89
CA LYS A 399 6.56 2.50 -7.25
C LYS A 399 7.31 1.58 -6.29
N ILE A 400 8.50 1.10 -6.65
CA ILE A 400 9.25 0.14 -5.81
C ILE A 400 9.68 0.76 -4.48
N PRO A 401 10.25 1.98 -4.43
CA PRO A 401 10.57 2.62 -3.15
C PRO A 401 9.35 2.86 -2.28
N PHE A 402 8.24 3.31 -2.88
CA PHE A 402 7.00 3.47 -2.13
C PHE A 402 6.48 2.15 -1.56
N LEU A 403 6.50 1.05 -2.33
CA LEU A 403 6.09 -0.26 -1.83
C LEU A 403 7.01 -0.75 -0.71
N ALA A 404 8.32 -0.54 -0.81
CA ALA A 404 9.26 -0.88 0.26
C ALA A 404 9.02 -0.03 1.53
N TYR A 405 8.71 1.26 1.36
CA TYR A 405 8.34 2.15 2.45
C TYR A 405 7.03 1.71 3.12
N LEU A 406 5.97 1.45 2.34
CA LEU A 406 4.69 0.98 2.82
C LEU A 406 4.82 -0.37 3.55
N ALA A 407 5.57 -1.31 2.98
CA ALA A 407 5.89 -2.59 3.62
C ALA A 407 6.56 -2.39 4.98
N SER A 408 7.53 -1.47 5.08
CA SER A 408 8.22 -1.15 6.34
C SER A 408 7.27 -0.54 7.37
N VAL A 409 6.40 0.38 6.96
CA VAL A 409 5.38 0.98 7.83
C VAL A 409 4.43 -0.09 8.35
N LEU A 410 3.85 -0.90 7.47
CA LEU A 410 2.90 -1.95 7.86
C LEU A 410 3.55 -3.05 8.73
N LYS A 411 4.84 -3.34 8.51
CA LYS A 411 5.58 -4.31 9.33
C LYS A 411 5.85 -3.79 10.74
N ASN A 412 6.37 -2.56 10.83
CA ASN A 412 6.92 -2.03 12.09
C ASN A 412 5.88 -1.32 12.94
N SER A 413 4.81 -0.80 12.34
CA SER A 413 3.75 -0.08 13.04
C SER A 413 2.57 -1.01 13.35
N SER A 414 2.12 -1.01 14.60
CA SER A 414 0.88 -1.69 15.01
C SER A 414 -0.36 -0.87 14.65
N TYR A 415 -0.24 0.46 14.53
CA TYR A 415 -1.31 1.41 14.22
C TYR A 415 -0.80 2.55 13.33
N PHE A 416 -1.70 3.38 12.78
CA PHE A 416 -1.35 4.62 12.09
C PHE A 416 -1.43 5.80 13.06
N PRO A 417 -0.43 6.70 13.09
CA PRO A 417 -0.45 7.84 14.02
C PRO A 417 -1.51 8.88 13.64
N PHE A 418 -1.87 9.73 14.60
CA PHE A 418 -2.63 10.94 14.33
C PHE A 418 -1.87 11.86 13.39
N GLU A 419 -2.60 12.45 12.43
CA GLU A 419 -2.09 13.49 11.55
C GLU A 419 -3.11 14.64 11.47
N PRO A 420 -2.68 15.91 11.48
CA PRO A 420 -3.57 17.06 11.37
C PRO A 420 -4.41 17.04 10.07
N PRO A 421 -5.62 17.61 10.09
CA PRO A 421 -6.53 17.63 8.94
C PRO A 421 -5.89 18.16 7.66
N ALA A 422 -5.09 19.22 7.80
CA ALA A 422 -4.48 19.97 6.71
C ALA A 422 -3.04 19.52 6.38
N GLY A 423 -2.74 18.24 6.63
CA GLY A 423 -1.47 17.62 6.30
C GLY A 423 -0.57 17.38 7.51
N SER A 424 0.18 16.28 7.46
CA SER A 424 1.20 15.97 8.46
C SER A 424 2.31 17.02 8.45
N LYS A 425 2.84 17.36 9.64
CA LYS A 425 4.02 18.22 9.75
C LYS A 425 5.19 17.69 8.93
N ARG A 426 5.36 16.37 8.91
CA ARG A 426 6.37 15.70 8.08
C ARG A 426 6.16 15.98 6.60
N PHE A 427 4.94 15.82 6.09
CA PHE A 427 4.64 16.04 4.68
C PHE A 427 4.76 17.52 4.29
N CYS A 428 4.24 18.44 5.10
CA CYS A 428 4.43 19.88 4.90
C CYS A 428 5.91 20.27 4.93
N SER A 429 6.70 19.69 5.85
CA SER A 429 8.16 19.87 5.91
C SER A 429 8.88 19.35 4.67
N LEU A 430 8.43 18.23 4.09
CA LEU A 430 8.98 17.69 2.84
C LEU A 430 8.67 18.59 1.65
N ILE A 431 7.43 19.09 1.53
CA ILE A 431 7.04 20.07 0.50
C ILE A 431 7.91 21.33 0.64
N ALA A 432 7.98 21.91 1.83
CA ALA A 432 8.79 23.10 2.09
C ALA A 432 10.29 22.85 1.83
N GLY A 433 10.80 21.66 2.20
CA GLY A 433 12.16 21.22 1.88
C GLY A 433 12.41 21.17 0.37
N PHE A 434 11.48 20.62 -0.40
CA PHE A 434 11.57 20.58 -1.86
C PHE A 434 11.58 21.98 -2.48
N MET A 435 10.69 22.85 -2.02
CA MET A 435 10.63 24.25 -2.48
C MET A 435 11.92 25.01 -2.18
N ARG A 436 12.51 24.80 -1.00
CA ARG A 436 13.81 25.39 -0.62
C ARG A 436 14.95 24.86 -1.47
N THR A 437 15.03 23.55 -1.67
CA THR A 437 16.18 22.91 -2.32
C THR A 437 16.18 23.08 -3.84
N TYR A 438 15.04 22.85 -4.49
CA TYR A 438 14.98 22.81 -5.96
C TYR A 438 14.49 24.13 -6.58
N HIS A 439 13.65 24.88 -5.86
CA HIS A 439 13.11 26.16 -6.33
C HIS A 439 13.70 27.38 -5.62
N ARG A 440 14.54 27.21 -4.60
CA ARG A 440 15.17 28.30 -3.80
C ARG A 440 14.17 29.21 -3.10
N ILE A 441 12.98 28.69 -2.77
CA ILE A 441 11.93 29.43 -2.08
C ILE A 441 12.07 29.19 -0.57
N PRO A 442 12.44 30.20 0.25
CA PRO A 442 12.75 30.03 1.67
C PRO A 442 11.48 30.01 2.55
N ILE A 443 10.61 29.03 2.31
CA ILE A 443 9.39 28.79 3.10
C ILE A 443 9.56 27.61 4.06
N ASN A 444 8.66 27.50 5.04
CA ASN A 444 8.62 26.41 6.01
C ASN A 444 7.27 25.67 5.98
N GLN A 445 7.11 24.68 6.84
CA GLN A 445 5.89 23.87 6.91
C GLN A 445 4.62 24.66 7.25
N ASP A 446 4.74 25.79 7.97
CA ASP A 446 3.60 26.62 8.39
C ASP A 446 3.04 27.44 7.22
N ASN A 447 3.78 27.55 6.11
CA ASN A 447 3.33 28.16 4.87
C ASN A 447 2.55 27.22 3.95
N ILE A 448 2.44 25.93 4.32
CA ILE A 448 1.84 24.87 3.49
C ILE A 448 0.56 24.36 4.15
N VAL A 449 -0.54 24.40 3.40
CA VAL A 449 -1.83 23.82 3.80
C VAL A 449 -2.22 22.73 2.81
N VAL A 450 -2.41 21.50 3.27
CA VAL A 450 -2.68 20.34 2.40
C VAL A 450 -4.19 20.08 2.31
N PHE A 451 -4.63 19.72 1.11
CA PHE A 451 -6.01 19.42 0.75
C PHE A 451 -6.09 18.06 0.03
N PRO A 452 -7.25 17.37 0.09
CA PRO A 452 -7.48 16.13 -0.66
C PRO A 452 -7.34 16.27 -2.19
N SER A 453 -7.69 17.43 -2.75
CA SER A 453 -7.58 17.68 -4.19
C SER A 453 -7.53 19.18 -4.50
N ARG A 454 -7.13 19.52 -5.72
CA ARG A 454 -7.18 20.90 -6.24
C ARG A 454 -8.60 21.45 -6.19
N ALA A 455 -9.59 20.63 -6.53
CA ALA A 455 -11.01 20.98 -6.49
C ALA A 455 -11.43 21.49 -5.11
N VAL A 456 -11.06 20.73 -4.08
CA VAL A 456 -11.41 20.98 -2.69
C VAL A 456 -10.68 22.22 -2.16
N ALA A 457 -9.43 22.45 -2.55
CA ALA A 457 -8.70 23.67 -2.21
C ALA A 457 -9.38 24.93 -2.74
N ILE A 458 -9.81 24.91 -4.01
CA ILE A 458 -10.51 26.02 -4.65
C ILE A 458 -11.88 26.25 -4.01
N GLU A 459 -12.70 25.19 -3.83
CA GLU A 459 -14.01 25.31 -3.18
C GLU A 459 -13.87 25.85 -1.75
N SER A 460 -12.88 25.38 -0.99
CA SER A 460 -12.59 25.85 0.37
C SER A 460 -12.25 27.34 0.40
N ALA A 461 -11.42 27.82 -0.53
CA ALA A 461 -11.13 29.24 -0.66
C ALA A 461 -12.40 30.06 -0.92
N PHE A 462 -13.25 29.64 -1.87
CA PHE A 462 -14.51 30.31 -2.16
C PHE A 462 -15.44 30.38 -0.95
N ARG A 463 -15.58 29.29 -0.19
CA ARG A 463 -16.42 29.26 1.00
C ARG A 463 -15.87 30.13 2.13
N LEU A 464 -14.56 30.19 2.29
CA LEU A 464 -13.90 31.01 3.31
C LEU A 464 -14.10 32.52 3.07
N PHE A 465 -13.89 32.98 1.83
CA PHE A 465 -13.99 34.40 1.49
C PHE A 465 -15.41 34.84 1.09
N SER A 466 -16.25 33.93 0.58
CA SER A 466 -17.63 34.21 0.13
C SER A 466 -17.75 35.44 -0.79
N PRO A 467 -16.99 35.52 -1.90
CA PRO A 467 -16.98 36.70 -2.77
C PRO A 467 -18.32 36.89 -3.50
N ARG A 468 -18.85 38.11 -3.51
CA ARG A 468 -20.05 38.48 -4.29
C ARG A 468 -19.79 38.33 -5.79
N LEU A 469 -18.58 38.65 -6.22
CA LEU A 469 -18.12 38.47 -7.58
C LEU A 469 -16.70 37.91 -7.59
N ALA A 470 -16.50 36.85 -8.37
CA ALA A 470 -15.22 36.27 -8.65
C ALA A 470 -15.05 35.98 -10.13
N ILE A 471 -13.79 36.00 -10.58
CA ILE A 471 -13.43 35.57 -11.93
C ILE A 471 -12.61 34.29 -11.80
N VAL A 472 -12.97 33.28 -12.58
CA VAL A 472 -12.30 31.97 -12.57
C VAL A 472 -11.96 31.57 -13.98
N ASP A 473 -10.75 31.07 -14.16
CA ASP A 473 -10.29 30.42 -15.38
C ASP A 473 -11.24 29.27 -15.79
N GLU A 474 -11.66 29.25 -17.06
CA GLU A 474 -12.59 28.28 -17.65
C GLU A 474 -12.21 26.81 -17.40
N HIS A 475 -10.93 26.49 -17.24
CA HIS A 475 -10.49 25.12 -16.95
C HIS A 475 -10.76 24.70 -15.51
N LEU A 476 -10.86 25.66 -14.59
CA LEU A 476 -11.04 25.42 -13.15
C LEU A 476 -12.52 25.46 -12.73
N THR A 477 -13.42 25.99 -13.57
CA THR A 477 -14.87 26.10 -13.23
C THR A 477 -15.62 24.78 -13.28
N ARG A 478 -15.12 23.77 -13.99
CA ARG A 478 -15.77 22.46 -14.15
C ARG A 478 -16.11 21.76 -12.82
N GLN A 479 -15.34 22.05 -11.79
CA GLN A 479 -15.49 21.46 -10.45
C GLN A 479 -16.19 22.40 -9.45
N LEU A 480 -16.67 23.56 -9.89
CA LEU A 480 -17.41 24.51 -9.05
C LEU A 480 -18.93 24.30 -9.15
N PRO A 481 -19.68 24.52 -8.06
CA PRO A 481 -21.14 24.44 -8.08
C PRO A 481 -21.75 25.25 -9.23
N ARG A 482 -22.57 24.61 -10.07
CA ARG A 482 -23.22 25.27 -11.21
C ARG A 482 -24.04 26.49 -10.82
N SER A 483 -24.57 26.51 -9.59
CA SER A 483 -25.30 27.66 -9.03
C SER A 483 -24.45 28.92 -8.90
N TRP A 484 -23.12 28.81 -8.85
CA TRP A 484 -22.22 29.96 -8.80
C TRP A 484 -21.91 30.52 -10.19
N LEU A 485 -21.98 29.68 -11.24
CA LEU A 485 -21.70 30.04 -12.62
C LEU A 485 -22.90 30.77 -13.24
N THR A 486 -23.04 32.06 -12.93
CA THR A 486 -24.15 32.89 -13.39
C THR A 486 -23.72 34.34 -13.60
N SER A 487 -24.31 35.02 -14.57
CA SER A 487 -24.17 36.47 -14.79
C SER A 487 -25.33 37.28 -14.21
N LEU A 488 -26.42 36.62 -13.79
CA LEU A 488 -27.68 37.27 -13.40
C LEU A 488 -27.54 38.18 -12.18
N ALA A 489 -26.55 37.94 -11.31
CA ALA A 489 -26.28 38.80 -10.16
C ALA A 489 -25.70 40.17 -10.53
N ILE A 490 -25.21 40.35 -11.77
CA ILE A 490 -24.68 41.64 -12.25
C ILE A 490 -25.81 42.59 -12.67
N GLU A 491 -26.96 42.06 -13.12
CA GLU A 491 -28.09 42.87 -13.64
C GLU A 491 -28.98 43.43 -12.51
N ASP A 492 -29.14 42.70 -11.39
CA ASP A 492 -29.99 43.09 -10.28
C ASP A 492 -29.25 43.99 -9.26
N THR A 493 -29.32 45.31 -9.46
CA THR A 493 -28.81 46.32 -8.50
C THR A 493 -29.73 46.56 -7.29
N SER A 494 -30.78 45.75 -7.10
CA SER A 494 -31.66 45.85 -5.92
C SER A 494 -30.93 45.37 -4.66
N MET A 495 -30.66 46.29 -3.73
CA MET A 495 -29.95 46.10 -2.45
C MET A 495 -30.55 45.08 -1.47
N ASP A 496 -31.63 44.37 -1.81
CA ASP A 496 -32.35 43.46 -0.90
C ASP A 496 -32.00 41.97 -1.06
N LYS A 497 -31.01 41.60 -1.89
CA LYS A 497 -30.49 40.23 -1.89
C LYS A 497 -29.43 40.07 -0.80
N SER A 498 -29.53 39.00 -0.03
CA SER A 498 -28.57 38.63 1.02
C SER A 498 -27.13 38.78 0.54
N ASP A 499 -26.24 39.35 1.37
CA ASP A 499 -24.81 39.62 1.13
C ASP A 499 -23.94 38.41 0.65
N ASP A 500 -24.54 37.26 0.37
CA ASP A 500 -23.90 35.94 0.43
C ASP A 500 -23.99 35.08 -0.85
N GLN A 501 -24.48 35.62 -1.96
CA GLN A 501 -24.50 34.89 -3.24
C GLN A 501 -23.13 34.96 -3.93
N ILE A 502 -22.43 33.82 -4.00
CA ILE A 502 -21.18 33.70 -4.75
C ILE A 502 -21.50 33.69 -6.25
N THR A 503 -20.98 34.69 -6.97
CA THR A 503 -21.09 34.80 -8.42
C THR A 503 -19.72 34.58 -9.04
N VAL A 504 -19.63 33.62 -9.97
CA VAL A 504 -18.41 33.30 -10.70
C VAL A 504 -18.63 33.59 -12.18
N ILE A 505 -17.75 34.42 -12.74
CA ILE A 505 -17.64 34.67 -14.17
C ILE A 505 -16.46 33.88 -14.71
N GLU A 506 -16.71 33.09 -15.76
CA GLU A 506 -15.66 32.39 -16.49
C GLU A 506 -14.79 33.37 -17.27
N SER A 507 -13.48 33.17 -17.19
CA SER A 507 -12.49 33.88 -18.00
C SER A 507 -11.73 32.90 -18.88
N PRO A 508 -11.32 33.31 -20.10
CA PRO A 508 -10.32 32.59 -20.87
C PRO A 508 -9.04 32.37 -20.06
N HIS A 509 -8.32 31.30 -20.41
CA HIS A 509 -7.06 30.89 -19.77
C HIS A 509 -5.88 31.87 -19.97
N GLN A 510 -5.95 32.77 -20.96
CA GLN A 510 -4.87 33.72 -21.26
C GLN A 510 -4.84 34.88 -20.25
N SER A 511 -3.65 35.20 -19.74
CA SER A 511 -3.49 36.20 -18.67
C SER A 511 -3.93 37.60 -19.09
N ASP A 512 -3.67 38.03 -20.33
CA ASP A 512 -4.06 39.34 -20.84
C ASP A 512 -5.58 39.56 -20.88
N LEU A 513 -6.34 38.55 -21.32
CA LEU A 513 -7.80 38.54 -21.31
C LEU A 513 -8.35 38.51 -19.88
N MET A 514 -7.77 37.70 -19.01
CA MET A 514 -8.09 37.67 -17.58
C MET A 514 -7.90 39.05 -16.95
N ILE A 515 -6.78 39.72 -17.25
CA ILE A 515 -6.45 41.06 -16.76
C ILE A 515 -7.46 42.10 -17.26
N GLU A 516 -7.88 42.02 -18.52
CA GLU A 516 -8.92 42.90 -19.06
C GLU A 516 -10.24 42.73 -18.29
N LEU A 517 -10.65 41.48 -18.05
CA LEU A 517 -11.86 41.18 -17.28
C LEU A 517 -11.76 41.67 -15.83
N ILE A 518 -10.62 41.48 -15.15
CA ILE A 518 -10.38 41.99 -13.79
C ILE A 518 -10.55 43.51 -13.74
N LYS A 519 -9.94 44.25 -14.67
CA LYS A 519 -10.02 45.72 -14.73
C LYS A 519 -11.44 46.21 -14.98
N LYS A 520 -12.24 45.49 -15.76
CA LYS A 520 -13.62 45.87 -16.12
C LYS A 520 -14.64 45.50 -15.06
N LEU A 521 -14.54 44.30 -14.51
CA LEU A 521 -15.56 43.71 -13.63
C LEU A 521 -15.24 43.93 -12.14
N LYS A 522 -13.98 44.22 -11.80
CA LYS A 522 -13.50 44.48 -10.43
C LYS A 522 -13.97 43.41 -9.42
N PRO A 523 -13.60 42.13 -9.62
CA PRO A 523 -13.99 41.04 -8.73
C PRO A 523 -13.35 41.19 -7.35
N GLN A 524 -13.83 40.43 -6.36
CA GLN A 524 -13.21 40.36 -5.04
C GLN A 524 -12.18 39.22 -4.94
N VAL A 525 -12.39 38.14 -5.69
CA VAL A 525 -11.51 36.97 -5.75
C VAL A 525 -11.27 36.58 -7.20
N VAL A 526 -10.03 36.24 -7.54
CA VAL A 526 -9.61 35.72 -8.84
C VAL A 526 -8.97 34.36 -8.61
N VAL A 527 -9.39 33.34 -9.35
CA VAL A 527 -8.72 32.03 -9.37
C VAL A 527 -8.31 31.72 -10.80
N THR A 528 -7.02 31.60 -11.07
CA THR A 528 -6.53 31.43 -12.45
C THR A 528 -5.37 30.46 -12.54
N GLY A 529 -5.33 29.69 -13.63
CA GLY A 529 -4.10 29.05 -14.07
C GLY A 529 -3.23 30.03 -14.86
N MET A 530 -2.19 29.49 -15.51
CA MET A 530 -1.41 30.22 -16.51
C MET A 530 -1.26 29.38 -17.77
N ALA A 531 -1.31 30.01 -18.94
CA ALA A 531 -1.08 29.29 -20.18
C ALA A 531 0.36 28.74 -20.25
N PRO A 532 0.61 27.60 -20.94
CA PRO A 532 1.92 26.97 -20.97
C PRO A 532 3.08 27.86 -21.43
N PHE A 533 2.83 28.86 -22.27
CA PHE A 533 3.86 29.81 -22.71
C PHE A 533 4.07 30.97 -21.72
N GLU A 534 3.06 31.31 -20.92
CA GLU A 534 3.11 32.41 -19.93
C GLU A 534 3.83 31.98 -18.66
N VAL A 535 3.72 30.70 -18.28
CA VAL A 535 4.30 30.18 -17.04
C VAL A 535 5.83 30.17 -17.04
N ILE A 536 6.50 30.33 -18.19
CA ILE A 536 7.97 30.23 -18.29
C ILE A 536 8.68 31.41 -17.62
N THR A 537 8.07 32.60 -17.70
CA THR A 537 8.61 33.88 -17.20
C THR A 537 7.73 34.47 -16.11
N SER A 538 8.27 35.32 -15.24
CA SER A 538 7.50 35.96 -14.17
C SER A 538 6.60 37.10 -14.66
N SER A 539 6.71 37.53 -15.92
CA SER A 539 6.06 38.76 -16.43
C SER A 539 4.54 38.74 -16.34
N SER A 540 3.89 37.66 -16.80
CA SER A 540 2.42 37.54 -16.71
C SER A 540 1.94 37.44 -15.27
N PHE A 541 2.69 36.76 -14.40
CA PHE A 541 2.37 36.66 -12.98
C PHE A 541 2.51 38.01 -12.27
N LEU A 542 3.58 38.76 -12.54
CA LEU A 542 3.77 40.12 -12.05
C LEU A 542 2.63 41.04 -12.46
N HIS A 543 2.20 40.98 -13.73
CA HIS A 543 1.09 41.81 -14.20
C HIS A 543 -0.24 41.43 -13.50
N LEU A 544 -0.49 40.14 -13.27
CA LEU A 544 -1.63 39.70 -12.47
C LEU A 544 -1.56 40.21 -11.03
N LEU A 545 -0.39 40.13 -10.37
CA LEU A 545 -0.19 40.65 -9.02
C LEU A 545 -0.43 42.15 -8.94
N GLU A 546 0.10 42.92 -9.89
CA GLU A 546 -0.06 44.38 -9.96
C GLU A 546 -1.52 44.79 -10.14
N VAL A 547 -2.22 44.18 -11.10
CA VAL A 547 -3.62 44.50 -11.40
C VAL A 547 -4.55 44.05 -10.27
N THR A 548 -4.32 42.86 -9.70
CA THR A 548 -5.14 42.38 -8.59
C THR A 548 -4.95 43.24 -7.34
N LYS A 549 -3.73 43.73 -7.10
CA LYS A 549 -3.41 44.69 -6.06
C LYS A 549 -4.10 46.04 -6.28
N GLU A 550 -4.02 46.61 -7.49
CA GLU A 550 -4.67 47.89 -7.87
C GLU A 550 -6.20 47.87 -7.70
N ILE A 551 -6.82 46.71 -7.92
CA ILE A 551 -8.27 46.53 -7.77
C ILE A 551 -8.67 46.17 -6.33
N GLY A 552 -7.72 45.76 -5.47
CA GLY A 552 -8.00 45.27 -4.12
C GLY A 552 -8.62 43.87 -4.08
N CYS A 553 -8.33 43.02 -5.06
CA CYS A 553 -8.88 41.66 -5.13
C CYS A 553 -7.85 40.59 -4.76
N ARG A 554 -8.33 39.47 -4.21
CA ARG A 554 -7.50 38.33 -3.80
C ARG A 554 -7.21 37.40 -4.96
N LEU A 555 -5.96 36.97 -5.12
CA LEU A 555 -5.52 36.07 -6.19
C LEU A 555 -5.20 34.68 -5.65
N PHE A 556 -5.80 33.65 -6.23
CA PHE A 556 -5.36 32.26 -6.11
C PHE A 556 -4.83 31.80 -7.45
N LEU A 557 -3.53 31.53 -7.52
CA LEU A 557 -2.88 31.09 -8.76
C LEU A 557 -2.66 29.58 -8.75
N ASP A 558 -3.30 28.86 -9.65
CA ASP A 558 -3.09 27.42 -9.83
C ASP A 558 -1.90 27.14 -10.74
N ILE A 559 -0.90 26.42 -10.22
CA ILE A 559 0.28 25.98 -10.99
C ILE A 559 0.33 24.46 -11.15
N SER A 560 -0.74 23.75 -10.82
CA SER A 560 -0.81 22.29 -10.78
C SER A 560 -0.32 21.62 -12.06
N ASP A 561 -0.76 22.11 -13.22
CA ASP A 561 -0.38 21.54 -14.52
C ASP A 561 1.09 21.81 -14.90
N HIS A 562 1.75 22.74 -14.19
CA HIS A 562 3.12 23.21 -14.41
C HIS A 562 4.06 22.89 -13.24
N PHE A 563 3.61 22.09 -12.28
CA PHE A 563 4.41 21.63 -11.16
C PHE A 563 4.99 20.24 -11.46
N GLU A 564 6.29 20.06 -11.23
CA GLU A 564 7.00 18.83 -11.55
C GLU A 564 7.83 18.38 -10.35
N LEU A 565 7.59 17.15 -9.89
CA LEU A 565 8.42 16.49 -8.90
C LEU A 565 9.68 15.94 -9.57
N SER A 566 10.66 16.81 -9.79
CA SER A 566 11.91 16.50 -10.48
C SER A 566 13.10 17.12 -9.76
N SER A 567 14.27 16.49 -9.90
CA SER A 567 15.54 17.06 -9.46
C SER A 567 16.08 18.15 -10.38
N LEU A 568 15.51 18.25 -11.60
CA LEU A 568 15.73 19.33 -12.56
C LEU A 568 14.36 19.82 -13.08
N PRO A 569 13.59 20.52 -12.25
CA PRO A 569 12.25 20.96 -12.64
C PRO A 569 12.32 21.99 -13.77
N ALA A 570 11.32 21.99 -14.65
CA ALA A 570 11.21 22.99 -15.70
C ALA A 570 11.12 24.42 -15.15
N SER A 571 11.48 25.40 -16.00
CA SER A 571 11.40 26.82 -15.65
C SER A 571 9.96 27.24 -15.38
N ASN A 572 9.66 27.66 -14.16
CA ASN A 572 8.37 28.21 -13.76
C ASN A 572 8.56 29.63 -13.20
N GLY A 573 7.99 30.62 -13.87
CA GLY A 573 8.08 32.05 -13.58
C GLY A 573 7.46 32.45 -12.24
N VAL A 574 6.42 31.74 -11.79
CA VAL A 574 5.82 31.92 -10.47
C VAL A 574 6.80 31.50 -9.39
N LEU A 575 7.38 30.31 -9.54
CA LEU A 575 8.36 29.79 -8.58
C LEU A 575 9.66 30.61 -8.56
N LYS A 576 10.11 31.12 -9.72
CA LYS A 576 11.22 32.08 -9.81
C LYS A 576 10.92 33.38 -9.07
N TYR A 577 9.72 33.93 -9.25
CA TYR A 577 9.30 35.12 -8.50
C TYR A 577 9.37 34.85 -6.99
N LEU A 578 8.84 33.72 -6.51
CA LEU A 578 8.85 33.36 -5.09
C LEU A 578 10.25 33.13 -4.50
N ALA A 579 11.22 32.78 -5.32
CA ALA A 579 12.62 32.64 -4.92
C ALA A 579 13.27 34.01 -4.64
N GLU A 580 12.84 35.05 -5.34
CA GLU A 580 13.41 36.40 -5.28
C GLU A 580 12.55 37.38 -4.46
N ASN A 581 11.25 37.12 -4.31
CA ASN A 581 10.29 38.04 -3.72
C ASN A 581 9.38 37.30 -2.74
N GLN A 582 8.94 38.01 -1.71
CA GLN A 582 7.88 37.51 -0.84
C GLN A 582 6.55 37.44 -1.60
N LEU A 583 5.77 36.37 -1.38
CA LEU A 583 4.41 36.30 -1.92
C LEU A 583 3.55 37.42 -1.31
N PRO A 584 2.94 38.30 -2.12
CA PRO A 584 2.12 39.39 -1.59
C PRO A 584 0.93 38.88 -0.77
N SER A 585 0.54 39.63 0.26
CA SER A 585 -0.52 39.23 1.21
C SER A 585 -1.92 38.97 0.60
N HIS A 586 -2.19 39.49 -0.60
CA HIS A 586 -3.42 39.23 -1.35
C HIS A 586 -3.35 38.00 -2.26
N ALA A 587 -2.21 37.30 -2.33
CA ALA A 587 -1.99 36.18 -3.23
C ALA A 587 -1.71 34.86 -2.48
N ALA A 588 -2.17 33.75 -3.06
CA ALA A 588 -1.89 32.39 -2.63
C ALA A 588 -1.65 31.50 -3.85
N ILE A 589 -0.79 30.49 -3.73
CA ILE A 589 -0.47 29.58 -4.83
C ILE A 589 -1.10 28.21 -4.55
N ILE A 590 -1.86 27.68 -5.50
CA ILE A 590 -2.47 26.35 -5.44
C ILE A 590 -1.62 25.39 -6.28
N CYS A 591 -1.32 24.23 -5.70
CA CYS A 591 -0.56 23.18 -6.37
C CYS A 591 -1.14 21.79 -6.07
N GLY A 592 -1.76 21.18 -7.07
CA GLY A 592 -2.20 19.80 -7.10
C GLY A 592 -1.13 18.89 -7.70
N LEU A 593 -0.91 17.74 -7.07
CA LEU A 593 0.04 16.72 -7.52
C LEU A 593 -0.61 15.81 -8.58
N VAL A 594 -0.96 16.39 -9.73
CA VAL A 594 -1.83 15.79 -10.76
C VAL A 594 -1.09 15.01 -11.86
N LYS A 595 0.25 15.00 -11.88
CA LYS A 595 1.08 14.31 -12.89
C LYS A 595 1.51 12.89 -12.47
N ASN A 596 0.73 12.24 -11.61
CA ASN A 596 1.05 10.91 -11.09
C ASN A 596 0.90 9.84 -12.18
N LYS A 597 2.01 9.20 -12.57
CA LYS A 597 2.00 8.11 -13.55
C LYS A 597 1.80 6.72 -12.93
N VAL A 598 2.09 6.56 -11.64
CA VAL A 598 1.97 5.28 -10.93
C VAL A 598 0.52 5.02 -10.54
N TYR A 599 -0.14 6.04 -10.00
CA TYR A 599 -1.50 6.02 -9.48
C TYR A 599 -2.27 7.23 -10.01
N SER A 600 -2.75 7.18 -11.25
CA SER A 600 -3.28 8.34 -11.98
C SER A 600 -4.53 8.97 -11.38
N ASP A 601 -5.29 8.23 -10.57
CA ASP A 601 -6.47 8.74 -9.87
C ASP A 601 -6.19 9.13 -8.40
N LEU A 602 -4.93 9.03 -7.94
CA LEU A 602 -4.50 9.52 -6.63
C LEU A 602 -4.17 11.00 -6.74
N GLU A 603 -4.79 11.82 -5.90
CA GLU A 603 -4.55 13.26 -5.86
C GLU A 603 -4.30 13.72 -4.42
N VAL A 604 -3.41 14.71 -4.29
CA VAL A 604 -3.24 15.56 -3.11
C VAL A 604 -2.93 16.94 -3.64
N ALA A 605 -3.46 17.99 -3.01
CA ALA A 605 -3.10 19.36 -3.32
C ALA A 605 -2.57 20.09 -2.09
N PHE A 606 -1.87 21.19 -2.31
CA PHE A 606 -1.46 22.08 -1.25
C PHE A 606 -1.53 23.54 -1.69
N VAL A 607 -1.72 24.41 -0.72
CA VAL A 607 -1.73 25.86 -0.90
C VAL A 607 -0.51 26.45 -0.20
N ILE A 608 0.24 27.28 -0.93
CA ILE A 608 1.34 28.08 -0.38
C ILE A 608 0.81 29.48 -0.08
N THR A 609 0.95 29.90 1.18
CA THR A 609 0.65 31.26 1.62
C THR A 609 1.66 31.70 2.69
N GLU A 610 2.09 32.95 2.60
CA GLU A 610 2.97 33.55 3.62
C GLU A 610 2.20 34.36 4.66
N VAL A 611 0.87 34.35 4.58
CA VAL A 611 -0.01 34.96 5.57
C VAL A 611 -0.51 33.88 6.53
N ASP A 612 0.01 33.88 7.76
CA ASP A 612 -0.33 32.92 8.83
C ASP A 612 -1.84 32.82 9.09
N ALA A 613 -2.54 33.96 9.13
CA ALA A 613 -3.99 33.98 9.32
C ALA A 613 -4.75 33.22 8.22
N ILE A 614 -4.27 33.27 6.97
CA ILE A 614 -4.87 32.55 5.84
C ILE A 614 -4.54 31.06 5.96
N ALA A 615 -3.28 30.72 6.26
CA ALA A 615 -2.87 29.33 6.46
C ALA A 615 -3.75 28.65 7.53
N LYS A 616 -3.87 29.26 8.71
CA LYS A 616 -4.71 28.76 9.81
C LYS A 616 -6.19 28.64 9.45
N ALA A 617 -6.74 29.65 8.76
CA ALA A 617 -8.14 29.62 8.35
C ALA A 617 -8.43 28.53 7.32
N LEU A 618 -7.53 28.33 6.35
CA LEU A 618 -7.62 27.25 5.37
C LEU A 618 -7.49 25.88 6.04
N SER A 619 -6.53 25.70 6.96
CA SER A 619 -6.37 24.43 7.69
C SER A 619 -7.63 24.02 8.45
N LYS A 620 -8.24 24.98 9.15
CA LYS A 620 -9.51 24.78 9.85
C LYS A 620 -10.69 24.54 8.90
N THR A 621 -10.63 25.08 7.69
CA THR A 621 -11.64 24.79 6.66
C THR A 621 -11.55 23.33 6.21
N VAL A 622 -10.34 22.76 6.09
CA VAL A 622 -10.15 21.32 5.79
C VAL A 622 -10.76 20.46 6.90
N GLU A 623 -10.53 20.80 8.16
CA GLU A 623 -11.15 20.11 9.31
C GLU A 623 -12.68 20.12 9.23
N VAL A 624 -13.28 21.28 9.00
CA VAL A 624 -14.75 21.45 8.98
C VAL A 624 -15.40 20.82 7.75
N LEU A 625 -14.73 20.86 6.58
CA LEU A 625 -15.34 20.43 5.32
C LEU A 625 -14.96 19.02 4.86
N GLU A 626 -13.77 18.56 5.17
CA GLU A 626 -13.25 17.26 4.71
C GLU A 626 -12.89 16.35 5.88
N GLY A 627 -12.63 16.92 7.05
CA GLY A 627 -12.19 16.24 8.25
C GLY A 627 -10.69 15.98 8.24
N HIS A 628 -10.15 15.46 7.13
CA HIS A 628 -8.72 15.20 6.98
C HIS A 628 -8.35 14.89 5.52
N THR A 629 -7.08 15.10 5.18
CA THR A 629 -6.50 14.56 3.95
C THR A 629 -6.01 13.12 4.17
N ALA A 630 -6.31 12.20 3.25
CA ALA A 630 -5.96 10.78 3.37
C ALA A 630 -4.46 10.56 3.64
N ILE A 631 -4.14 9.86 4.73
CA ILE A 631 -2.75 9.65 5.19
C ILE A 631 -1.91 8.84 4.20
N ILE A 632 -2.50 7.83 3.55
CA ILE A 632 -1.77 6.98 2.61
C ILE A 632 -1.38 7.76 1.35
N SER A 633 -2.22 8.69 0.89
CA SER A 633 -1.88 9.59 -0.22
C SER A 633 -0.68 10.47 0.14
N GLN A 634 -0.62 10.98 1.37
CA GLN A 634 0.54 11.71 1.88
C GLN A 634 1.79 10.83 2.00
N TYR A 635 1.65 9.54 2.33
CA TYR A 635 2.77 8.60 2.37
C TYR A 635 3.38 8.36 1.00
N TYR A 636 2.56 8.23 -0.04
CA TYR A 636 3.05 8.09 -1.42
C TYR A 636 3.84 9.31 -1.86
N TYR A 637 3.23 10.50 -1.85
CA TYR A 637 3.93 11.71 -2.27
C TYR A 637 5.07 12.08 -1.32
N GLY A 638 4.93 11.79 -0.02
CA GLY A 638 5.99 11.97 0.98
C GLY A 638 7.21 11.10 0.69
N CYS A 639 7.02 9.88 0.15
CA CYS A 639 8.12 9.06 -0.33
C CYS A 639 8.85 9.76 -1.49
N LEU A 640 8.12 10.26 -2.49
CA LEU A 640 8.72 10.95 -3.64
C LEU A 640 9.51 12.20 -3.24
N PHE A 641 8.93 13.06 -2.39
CA PHE A 641 9.64 14.23 -1.87
C PHE A 641 10.86 13.82 -1.04
N HIS A 642 10.73 12.79 -0.20
CA HIS A 642 11.84 12.30 0.60
C HIS A 642 12.98 11.79 -0.27
N GLU A 643 12.70 11.01 -1.31
CA GLU A 643 13.74 10.52 -2.23
C GLU A 643 14.47 11.64 -2.94
N LEU A 644 13.75 12.69 -3.37
CA LEU A 644 14.35 13.89 -3.95
C LEU A 644 15.20 14.67 -2.93
N LEU A 645 14.96 14.54 -1.63
CA LEU A 645 15.64 15.31 -0.58
C LEU A 645 16.72 14.51 0.16
N ALA A 646 16.62 13.18 0.25
CA ALA A 646 17.39 12.35 1.19
C ALA A 646 18.91 12.40 0.98
N PHE A 647 19.36 12.69 -0.24
CA PHE A 647 20.78 12.77 -0.60
C PHE A 647 21.35 14.19 -0.57
N GLN A 648 20.52 15.19 -0.31
CA GLN A 648 20.92 16.59 -0.30
C GLN A 648 21.55 16.96 1.04
N LEU A 649 22.64 17.73 1.00
CA LEU A 649 23.21 18.33 2.20
C LEU A 649 22.36 19.52 2.62
N ALA A 650 21.90 19.52 3.87
CA ALA A 650 21.19 20.66 4.44
C ALA A 650 22.04 21.94 4.32
N ASP A 651 21.37 23.08 4.09
CA ASP A 651 21.93 24.44 4.19
C ASP A 651 23.16 24.75 3.31
N ARG A 652 23.28 24.06 2.16
CA ARG A 652 24.41 24.25 1.22
C ARG A 652 24.47 25.65 0.60
N HIS A 653 23.36 26.37 0.59
CA HIS A 653 23.23 27.72 0.05
C HIS A 653 22.60 28.63 1.10
N ALA A 654 23.17 29.83 1.27
CA ALA A 654 22.51 30.86 2.06
C ALA A 654 21.12 31.14 1.45
N PRO A 655 20.07 31.33 2.27
CA PRO A 655 18.78 31.76 1.76
C PRO A 655 18.98 33.06 0.96
N ALA A 656 18.40 33.13 -0.23
CA ALA A 656 18.39 34.39 -0.98
C ALA A 656 17.67 35.45 -0.14
N GLU A 657 18.26 36.65 -0.03
CA GLU A 657 17.53 37.81 0.49
C GLU A 657 16.38 38.08 -0.47
N ARG A 658 15.15 37.82 -0.01
CA ARG A 658 13.95 38.13 -0.79
C ARG A 658 13.60 39.60 -0.63
N GLU A 659 13.16 40.22 -1.71
CA GLU A 659 12.58 41.56 -1.63
C GLU A 659 11.31 41.51 -0.76
N SER A 660 11.28 42.37 0.27
CA SER A 660 10.14 42.48 1.17
C SER A 660 9.01 43.26 0.50
N GLU A 661 7.77 42.87 0.79
CA GLU A 661 6.61 43.54 0.25
C GLU A 661 6.59 45.02 0.71
N LYS A 662 6.63 45.97 -0.23
CA LYS A 662 6.41 47.39 0.06
C LYS A 662 4.94 47.60 0.43
N ALA A 663 4.66 47.65 1.74
CA ALA A 663 3.33 47.73 2.31
C ALA A 663 2.57 49.02 1.90
N LYS A 664 1.46 48.82 1.20
CA LYS A 664 0.24 49.66 1.25
C LYS A 664 -0.94 48.69 1.09
N SER A 665 -1.65 48.43 2.19
CA SER A 665 -2.85 47.61 2.19
C SER A 665 -4.03 48.45 1.69
N GLU A 666 -4.48 48.20 0.47
CA GLU A 666 -5.85 48.55 0.10
C GLU A 666 -6.84 47.60 0.80
N GLU A 667 -8.12 47.96 0.85
CA GLU A 667 -9.18 47.12 1.44
C GLU A 667 -9.41 45.85 0.60
N ILE A 668 -8.59 44.83 0.84
CA ILE A 668 -8.76 43.50 0.24
C ILE A 668 -9.86 42.74 1.00
N ILE A 669 -10.60 41.89 0.30
CA ILE A 669 -11.61 41.00 0.91
C ILE A 669 -11.00 40.19 2.08
N GLY A 670 -11.60 40.35 3.26
CA GLY A 670 -11.35 39.54 4.44
C GLY A 670 -12.15 38.24 4.43
N PHE A 671 -11.96 37.40 5.46
CA PHE A 671 -12.80 36.23 5.65
C PHE A 671 -14.26 36.65 5.89
N SER A 672 -15.22 35.83 5.44
CA SER A 672 -16.63 36.10 5.74
C SER A 672 -16.87 36.09 7.25
N SER A 673 -17.72 37.00 7.75
CA SER A 673 -18.06 37.09 9.18
C SER A 673 -18.62 35.76 9.72
N SER A 674 -19.42 35.08 8.90
CA SER A 674 -19.89 33.72 9.16
C SER A 674 -18.74 32.74 9.35
N ALA A 675 -17.77 32.68 8.41
CA ALA A 675 -16.66 31.73 8.51
C ALA A 675 -15.82 31.99 9.76
N VAL A 676 -15.46 33.24 10.05
CA VAL A 676 -14.64 33.59 11.23
C VAL A 676 -15.25 33.09 12.53
N SER A 677 -16.57 33.20 12.69
CA SER A 677 -17.25 32.74 13.90
C SER A 677 -17.18 31.21 14.07
N ILE A 678 -17.16 30.47 12.96
CA ILE A 678 -17.27 29.00 12.92
C ILE A 678 -15.90 28.33 12.91
N LEU A 679 -14.86 29.01 12.42
CA LEU A 679 -13.47 28.52 12.54
C LEU A 679 -13.01 28.36 14.00
N LYS A 680 -13.77 28.87 14.98
CA LYS A 680 -13.57 28.59 16.40
C LYS A 680 -14.11 27.21 16.82
N ASP A 681 -15.10 26.68 16.10
CA ASP A 681 -15.69 25.36 16.34
C ASP A 681 -14.78 24.22 15.79
N ALA A 682 -13.75 24.57 15.02
CA ALA A 682 -12.67 23.67 14.57
C ALA A 682 -11.66 23.44 15.71
N GLU A 683 -11.98 22.48 16.59
CA GLU A 683 -11.25 22.20 17.83
C GLU A 683 -10.04 21.27 17.65
N LEU A 684 -9.88 20.59 16.52
CA LEU A 684 -8.76 19.65 16.31
C LEU A 684 -7.46 20.38 15.91
N SER A 685 -7.56 21.51 15.20
CA SER A 685 -6.43 22.35 14.81
C SER A 685 -5.88 23.18 16.00
N VAL A 686 -5.03 22.56 16.83
CA VAL A 686 -4.38 23.21 17.99
C VAL A 686 -3.07 23.90 17.57
N THR A 687 -3.04 25.24 17.58
CA THR A 687 -1.88 26.01 17.09
C THR A 687 -0.89 26.49 18.15
N GLU A 688 -1.23 26.39 19.44
CA GLU A 688 -0.56 27.15 20.51
C GLU A 688 0.43 26.34 21.37
N ILE A 689 0.48 25.02 21.23
CA ILE A 689 1.33 24.13 22.04
C ILE A 689 2.19 23.26 21.11
N ASP A 690 3.38 22.87 21.55
CA ASP A 690 4.18 21.86 20.84
C ASP A 690 3.40 20.54 20.75
N GLU A 691 2.77 20.32 19.59
CA GLU A 691 1.93 19.15 19.29
C GLU A 691 2.61 17.82 19.60
N THR A 692 3.95 17.75 19.58
CA THR A 692 4.67 16.49 19.82
C THR A 692 4.48 15.91 21.23
N SER A 693 3.92 16.70 22.15
CA SER A 693 3.63 16.28 23.54
C SER A 693 2.15 16.07 23.83
N LEU A 694 1.26 16.30 22.86
CA LEU A 694 -0.19 16.27 23.07
C LEU A 694 -0.77 14.86 22.91
N ILE A 695 -1.74 14.54 23.76
CA ILE A 695 -2.55 13.32 23.66
C ILE A 695 -3.91 13.68 23.07
N HIS A 696 -4.23 13.16 21.88
CA HIS A 696 -5.46 13.48 21.16
C HIS A 696 -6.64 12.57 21.54
N MET A 697 -7.45 13.00 22.52
CA MET A 697 -8.72 12.36 22.90
C MET A 697 -9.95 13.04 22.26
N ASP A 698 -9.75 13.70 21.12
CA ASP A 698 -10.73 14.52 20.38
C ASP A 698 -10.93 14.08 18.92
N VAL A 699 -10.42 12.90 18.55
CA VAL A 699 -10.38 12.42 17.14
C VAL A 699 -11.40 11.30 16.89
N ASP A 700 -12.06 11.35 15.73
CA ASP A 700 -12.94 10.29 15.18
C ASP A 700 -12.16 9.16 14.48
N GLN A 701 -11.09 8.66 15.11
CA GLN A 701 -10.22 7.62 14.56
C GLN A 701 -9.83 6.61 15.64
N SER A 702 -9.47 5.40 15.19
CA SER A 702 -8.91 4.36 16.05
C SER A 702 -7.41 4.25 15.82
N PHE A 703 -6.65 4.39 16.90
CA PHE A 703 -5.20 4.18 16.98
C PHE A 703 -4.88 2.82 17.64
N LEU A 704 -5.84 1.91 17.67
CA LEU A 704 -5.66 0.53 18.12
C LEU A 704 -4.90 -0.31 17.08
N GLN A 705 -4.47 -1.49 17.51
CA GLN A 705 -3.73 -2.43 16.65
C GLN A 705 -4.55 -2.83 15.42
N ILE A 706 -3.90 -2.76 14.26
CA ILE A 706 -4.47 -3.11 12.96
C ILE A 706 -4.27 -4.61 12.69
N PRO A 707 -5.34 -5.34 12.32
CA PRO A 707 -5.26 -6.77 12.01
C PRO A 707 -4.31 -7.06 10.84
N GLN A 708 -3.71 -8.25 10.84
CA GLN A 708 -2.82 -8.66 9.74
C GLN A 708 -3.56 -8.72 8.40
N SER A 709 -4.80 -9.20 8.38
CA SER A 709 -5.64 -9.24 7.16
C SER A 709 -5.92 -7.84 6.58
N VAL A 710 -6.01 -6.82 7.44
CA VAL A 710 -6.15 -5.42 7.00
C VAL A 710 -4.84 -4.93 6.39
N LYS A 711 -3.69 -5.15 7.06
CA LYS A 711 -2.36 -4.83 6.50
C LYS A 711 -2.16 -5.49 5.13
N ALA A 712 -2.64 -6.74 4.98
CA ALA A 712 -2.60 -7.49 3.74
C ALA A 712 -3.39 -6.79 2.63
N ALA A 713 -4.64 -6.43 2.92
CA ALA A 713 -5.52 -5.77 1.96
C ALA A 713 -4.98 -4.40 1.53
N ILE A 714 -4.42 -3.62 2.47
CA ILE A 714 -3.76 -2.35 2.16
C ILE A 714 -2.59 -2.59 1.22
N PHE A 715 -1.64 -3.45 1.59
CA PHE A 715 -0.43 -3.67 0.78
C PHE A 715 -0.74 -4.21 -0.61
N GLU A 716 -1.63 -5.21 -0.71
CA GLU A 716 -2.02 -5.78 -1.99
C GLU A 716 -2.64 -4.73 -2.91
N SER A 717 -3.46 -3.82 -2.37
CA SER A 717 -4.11 -2.79 -3.19
C SER A 717 -3.10 -1.94 -3.95
N PHE A 718 -1.93 -1.64 -3.37
CA PHE A 718 -0.87 -0.86 -4.01
C PHE A 718 0.07 -1.70 -4.88
N VAL A 719 0.26 -2.99 -4.54
CA VAL A 719 1.21 -3.84 -5.27
C VAL A 719 0.69 -4.23 -6.66
N ARG A 720 -0.63 -4.34 -6.83
CA ARG A 720 -1.26 -4.72 -8.10
C ARG A 720 -0.96 -3.71 -9.22
N GLN A 721 -0.97 -4.20 -10.44
CA GLN A 721 -0.91 -3.40 -11.67
C GLN A 721 -2.25 -3.48 -12.39
N ASN A 722 -2.62 -2.43 -13.12
CA ASN A 722 -3.78 -2.41 -14.02
C ASN A 722 -5.08 -2.89 -13.35
N ILE A 723 -5.38 -2.39 -12.15
CA ILE A 723 -6.61 -2.76 -11.43
C ILE A 723 -7.82 -2.44 -12.32
N SER A 724 -8.62 -3.45 -12.63
CA SER A 724 -9.78 -3.30 -13.49
C SER A 724 -10.94 -2.59 -12.77
N GLU A 725 -11.85 -2.00 -13.53
CA GLU A 725 -13.07 -1.39 -12.98
C GLU A 725 -13.89 -2.40 -12.15
N ALA A 726 -13.94 -3.67 -12.57
CA ALA A 726 -14.63 -4.73 -11.84
C ALA A 726 -13.98 -5.07 -10.49
N GLU A 727 -12.65 -4.95 -10.38
CA GLU A 727 -11.93 -5.17 -9.12
C GLU A 727 -12.15 -4.02 -8.12
N VAL A 728 -12.41 -2.80 -8.59
CA VAL A 728 -12.69 -1.64 -7.72
C VAL A 728 -14.17 -1.32 -7.57
N ASP A 729 -15.06 -1.97 -8.32
CA ASP A 729 -16.51 -1.81 -8.15
C ASP A 729 -16.94 -2.38 -6.80
N ILE A 730 -17.15 -1.47 -5.85
CA ILE A 730 -17.51 -1.77 -4.47
C ILE A 730 -19.03 -1.71 -4.25
N ASN A 731 -19.82 -1.32 -5.25
CA ASN A 731 -21.29 -1.23 -5.13
C ASN A 731 -21.92 -2.54 -4.64
N PRO A 732 -21.59 -3.72 -5.19
CA PRO A 732 -22.18 -4.98 -4.73
C PRO A 732 -21.84 -5.26 -3.26
N SER A 733 -20.59 -5.03 -2.87
CA SER A 733 -20.10 -5.26 -1.50
C SER A 733 -20.75 -4.32 -0.49
N ILE A 734 -20.93 -3.04 -0.84
CA ILE A 734 -21.62 -2.07 0.03
C ILE A 734 -23.10 -2.40 0.14
N LYS A 735 -23.74 -2.77 -0.98
CA LYS A 735 -25.15 -3.19 -0.99
C LYS A 735 -25.38 -4.39 -0.07
N GLN A 736 -24.49 -5.38 -0.12
CA GLN A 736 -24.52 -6.53 0.78
C GLN A 736 -24.25 -6.12 2.23
N PHE A 737 -23.22 -5.30 2.47
CA PHE A 737 -22.86 -4.81 3.80
C PHE A 737 -24.02 -4.08 4.50
N VAL A 738 -24.65 -3.10 3.84
CA VAL A 738 -25.74 -2.31 4.46
C VAL A 738 -26.99 -3.15 4.71
N TRP A 739 -27.20 -4.20 3.90
CA TRP A 739 -28.26 -5.17 4.11
C TRP A 739 -27.95 -6.09 5.30
N SER A 740 -26.77 -6.72 5.33
CA SER A 740 -26.37 -7.67 6.37
C SER A 740 -26.25 -7.02 7.76
N ASN A 741 -25.76 -5.77 7.83
CA ASN A 741 -25.49 -5.10 9.10
C ASN A 741 -26.66 -4.26 9.63
N TYR A 742 -27.49 -3.70 8.75
CA TYR A 742 -28.54 -2.75 9.15
C TYR A 742 -29.93 -3.12 8.63
N GLY A 743 -30.06 -4.16 7.81
CA GLY A 743 -31.31 -4.48 7.13
C GLY A 743 -31.77 -3.38 6.16
N PHE A 744 -30.87 -2.52 5.65
CA PHE A 744 -31.29 -1.38 4.83
C PHE A 744 -31.70 -1.84 3.41
N PRO A 745 -32.97 -1.65 2.99
CA PRO A 745 -33.44 -2.09 1.69
C PRO A 745 -32.93 -1.17 0.57
N THR A 746 -32.35 -1.75 -0.48
CA THR A 746 -31.85 -1.03 -1.65
C THR A 746 -32.61 -1.44 -2.91
N LYS A 747 -33.09 -0.46 -3.68
CA LYS A 747 -33.83 -0.66 -4.94
C LYS A 747 -32.88 -0.53 -6.14
N SER A 748 -33.34 -0.89 -7.33
CA SER A 748 -32.58 -0.62 -8.57
C SER A 748 -32.38 0.87 -8.85
N SER A 749 -33.25 1.73 -8.30
CA SER A 749 -33.14 3.19 -8.39
C SER A 749 -32.33 3.85 -7.27
N THR A 750 -31.73 3.07 -6.36
CA THR A 750 -30.91 3.61 -5.26
C THR A 750 -29.55 4.07 -5.78
N GLY A 751 -29.16 5.29 -5.46
CA GLY A 751 -27.86 5.86 -5.84
C GLY A 751 -26.79 5.54 -4.79
N PHE A 752 -25.57 5.21 -5.24
CA PHE A 752 -24.41 5.01 -4.38
C PHE A 752 -23.35 6.05 -4.71
N VAL A 753 -22.87 6.74 -3.68
CA VAL A 753 -21.79 7.73 -3.82
C VAL A 753 -20.70 7.45 -2.80
N TYR A 754 -19.44 7.66 -3.20
CA TYR A 754 -18.27 7.38 -2.39
C TYR A 754 -17.38 8.61 -2.27
N ALA A 755 -16.77 8.79 -1.10
CA ALA A 755 -15.79 9.83 -0.82
C ALA A 755 -14.69 9.32 0.12
N ASP A 756 -13.65 10.12 0.33
CA ASP A 756 -12.58 9.84 1.32
C ASP A 756 -13.08 9.88 2.78
N GLY A 757 -14.28 10.42 3.03
CA GLY A 757 -14.86 10.45 4.37
C GLY A 757 -16.37 10.73 4.37
N SER A 758 -17.03 10.40 5.47
CA SER A 758 -18.46 10.68 5.66
C SER A 758 -18.75 12.18 5.74
N LEU A 759 -17.83 12.99 6.27
CA LEU A 759 -18.02 14.44 6.40
C LEU A 759 -18.14 15.13 5.04
N ALA A 760 -17.29 14.79 4.07
CA ALA A 760 -17.38 15.33 2.71
C ALA A 760 -18.74 15.00 2.05
N LEU A 761 -19.27 13.79 2.27
CA LEU A 761 -20.60 13.39 1.79
C LEU A 761 -21.73 14.12 2.52
N PHE A 762 -21.64 14.22 3.84
CA PHE A 762 -22.58 14.97 4.68
C PHE A 762 -22.69 16.43 4.20
N ASN A 763 -21.58 17.05 3.87
CA ASN A 763 -21.55 18.44 3.41
C ASN A 763 -22.30 18.65 2.10
N LYS A 764 -22.24 17.67 1.17
CA LYS A 764 -23.05 17.72 -0.04
C LYS A 764 -24.55 17.51 0.26
N LEU A 765 -24.92 16.71 1.26
CA LEU A 765 -26.32 16.63 1.74
C LEU A 765 -26.79 17.94 2.38
N VAL A 766 -25.94 18.63 3.15
CA VAL A 766 -26.23 19.95 3.72
C VAL A 766 -26.52 20.96 2.60
N ILE A 767 -25.72 20.94 1.52
CA ILE A 767 -25.96 21.81 0.35
C ILE A 767 -27.30 21.48 -0.31
N CYS A 768 -27.64 20.19 -0.48
CA CYS A 768 -28.96 19.79 -1.00
C CYS A 768 -30.10 20.32 -0.13
N CYS A 769 -29.98 20.19 1.20
CA CYS A 769 -30.95 20.72 2.16
C CYS A 769 -31.12 22.24 2.01
N ALA A 770 -30.02 22.98 1.92
CA ALA A 770 -30.08 24.44 1.74
C ALA A 770 -30.71 24.85 0.39
N GLN A 771 -30.38 24.16 -0.70
CA GLN A 771 -30.88 24.48 -2.05
C GLN A 771 -32.40 24.34 -2.18
N GLU A 772 -33.01 23.39 -1.47
CA GLU A 772 -34.47 23.24 -1.47
C GLU A 772 -35.19 24.08 -0.42
N GLY A 773 -34.47 24.94 0.32
CA GLY A 773 -35.00 25.71 1.44
C GLY A 773 -35.40 24.84 2.63
N GLY A 774 -34.70 23.72 2.81
CA GLY A 774 -34.86 22.80 3.92
C GLY A 774 -34.27 23.34 5.23
N THR A 775 -34.64 22.68 6.33
CA THR A 775 -34.10 22.97 7.65
C THR A 775 -33.45 21.72 8.21
N LEU A 776 -32.16 21.78 8.50
CA LEU A 776 -31.39 20.67 9.05
C LEU A 776 -31.58 20.60 10.57
N CYS A 777 -32.26 19.56 11.03
CA CYS A 777 -32.51 19.28 12.42
C CYS A 777 -31.46 18.31 12.98
N LEU A 778 -30.64 18.80 13.90
CA LEU A 778 -29.54 18.05 14.53
C LEU A 778 -29.81 17.88 16.03
N PRO A 779 -29.79 16.66 16.60
CA PRO A 779 -29.90 16.48 18.04
C PRO A 779 -28.70 17.07 18.77
N ALA A 780 -28.92 17.70 19.93
CA ALA A 780 -27.86 17.98 20.89
C ALA A 780 -27.21 16.65 21.28
N GLY A 781 -25.88 16.56 21.21
CA GLY A 781 -25.16 15.29 21.32
C GLY A 781 -24.94 14.57 19.99
N THR A 782 -25.06 15.27 18.85
CA THR A 782 -24.53 14.79 17.56
C THR A 782 -23.04 15.11 17.43
N ASN A 783 -22.37 14.50 16.45
CA ASN A 783 -20.98 14.86 16.12
C ASN A 783 -20.86 16.36 15.79
N GLY A 784 -20.05 17.09 16.56
CA GLY A 784 -19.91 18.54 16.45
C GLY A 784 -19.39 19.03 15.09
N ASN A 785 -18.66 18.19 14.36
CA ASN A 785 -18.19 18.52 13.01
C ASN A 785 -19.36 18.73 12.04
N TYR A 786 -20.48 18.00 12.21
CA TYR A 786 -21.68 18.21 11.39
C TYR A 786 -22.36 19.55 11.69
N VAL A 787 -22.37 19.97 12.95
CA VAL A 787 -22.90 21.28 13.35
C VAL A 787 -22.03 22.38 12.79
N ALA A 788 -20.71 22.28 12.95
CA ALA A 788 -19.74 23.23 12.41
C ALA A 788 -19.85 23.35 10.89
N ALA A 789 -19.89 22.22 10.17
CA ALA A 789 -20.00 22.21 8.72
C ALA A 789 -21.33 22.78 8.22
N ALA A 790 -22.44 22.45 8.87
CA ALA A 790 -23.75 22.98 8.51
C ALA A 790 -23.84 24.49 8.68
N LYS A 791 -23.31 25.02 9.79
CA LYS A 791 -23.17 26.47 9.99
C LYS A 791 -22.25 27.08 8.93
N PHE A 792 -21.12 26.44 8.62
CA PHE A 792 -20.11 26.97 7.68
C PHE A 792 -20.68 27.09 6.27
N LEU A 793 -21.51 26.13 5.88
CA LEU A 793 -22.26 26.12 4.63
C LEU A 793 -23.53 26.99 4.67
N LYS A 794 -23.75 27.74 5.77
CA LYS A 794 -24.89 28.65 5.99
C LYS A 794 -26.26 27.96 5.83
N ALA A 795 -26.35 26.67 6.16
CA ALA A 795 -27.62 25.97 6.15
C ALA A 795 -28.51 26.44 7.31
N ASN A 796 -29.83 26.38 7.13
CA ASN A 796 -30.76 26.62 8.22
C ASN A 796 -30.70 25.43 9.19
N VAL A 797 -30.19 25.63 10.41
CA VAL A 797 -29.99 24.55 11.39
C VAL A 797 -30.92 24.75 12.60
N VAL A 798 -31.59 23.68 13.01
CA VAL A 798 -32.35 23.61 14.26
C VAL A 798 -31.72 22.56 15.15
N ASN A 799 -31.18 23.00 16.29
CA ASN A 799 -30.68 22.09 17.31
C ASN A 799 -31.85 21.54 18.14
N ILE A 800 -32.05 20.23 18.14
CA ILE A 800 -33.08 19.56 18.94
C ILE A 800 -32.52 19.29 20.34
N PRO A 801 -33.07 19.88 21.42
CA PRO A 801 -32.62 19.59 22.76
C PRO A 801 -32.81 18.11 23.12
N THR A 802 -31.81 17.54 23.80
CA THR A 802 -31.83 16.16 24.31
C THR A 802 -31.60 16.18 25.82
N GLU A 803 -32.12 15.16 26.51
CA GLU A 803 -32.14 15.10 27.97
C GLU A 803 -31.16 14.05 28.49
N SER A 804 -30.54 14.32 29.64
CA SER A 804 -29.61 13.36 30.26
C SER A 804 -30.30 12.08 30.74
N SER A 805 -31.60 12.13 31.06
CA SER A 805 -32.42 10.97 31.44
C SER A 805 -32.44 9.87 30.37
N ASP A 806 -32.38 10.29 29.10
CA ASP A 806 -32.41 9.41 27.93
C ASP A 806 -30.99 9.22 27.36
N GLY A 807 -29.97 9.60 28.13
CA GLY A 807 -28.56 9.54 27.72
C GLY A 807 -28.25 10.44 26.52
N PHE A 808 -29.01 11.52 26.34
CA PHE A 808 -28.97 12.43 25.20
C PHE A 808 -29.36 11.79 23.86
N LYS A 809 -30.04 10.65 23.88
CA LYS A 809 -30.69 10.12 22.67
C LYS A 809 -31.85 11.01 22.23
N LEU A 810 -32.11 11.02 20.94
CA LEU A 810 -33.31 11.62 20.36
C LEU A 810 -34.53 10.76 20.75
N THR A 811 -35.62 11.40 21.15
CA THR A 811 -36.87 10.72 21.57
C THR A 811 -38.04 11.21 20.72
N GLU A 812 -39.14 10.46 20.66
CA GLU A 812 -40.36 10.89 19.96
C GLU A 812 -40.83 12.27 20.42
N LYS A 813 -40.81 12.50 21.74
CA LYS A 813 -41.30 13.73 22.36
C LYS A 813 -40.49 14.94 21.93
N THR A 814 -39.15 14.86 21.99
CA THR A 814 -38.28 15.98 21.61
C THR A 814 -38.27 16.20 20.10
N LEU A 815 -38.30 15.12 19.31
CA LEU A 815 -38.38 15.17 17.86
C LEU A 815 -39.69 15.81 17.39
N THR A 816 -40.84 15.34 17.87
CA THR A 816 -42.16 15.87 17.50
C THR A 816 -42.25 17.37 17.74
N LYS A 817 -41.85 17.81 18.95
CA LYS A 817 -41.85 19.22 19.32
C LYS A 817 -40.98 20.09 18.41
N ALA A 818 -39.81 19.59 18.00
CA ALA A 818 -38.95 20.33 17.08
C ALA A 818 -39.57 20.44 15.69
N LEU A 819 -40.08 19.32 15.15
CA LEU A 819 -40.65 19.24 13.81
C LEU A 819 -41.94 20.06 13.62
N GLU A 820 -42.74 20.26 14.67
CA GLU A 820 -43.96 21.09 14.63
C GLU A 820 -43.71 22.53 14.14
N SER A 821 -42.50 23.06 14.36
CA SER A 821 -42.11 24.44 14.03
C SER A 821 -41.31 24.59 12.74
N VAL A 822 -40.99 23.48 12.06
CA VAL A 822 -40.01 23.45 10.99
C VAL A 822 -40.65 23.15 9.64
N LYS A 823 -40.24 23.88 8.60
CA LYS A 823 -40.61 23.62 7.20
C LYS A 823 -39.54 22.77 6.52
N LYS A 824 -39.97 21.79 5.71
CA LYS A 824 -39.09 20.85 4.97
C LYS A 824 -37.96 20.30 5.87
N PRO A 825 -38.31 19.60 6.96
CA PRO A 825 -37.31 19.13 7.93
C PRO A 825 -36.39 18.06 7.34
N TRP A 826 -35.09 18.20 7.60
CA TRP A 826 -34.06 17.19 7.37
C TRP A 826 -33.51 16.73 8.71
N VAL A 827 -33.77 15.49 9.12
CA VAL A 827 -33.36 14.98 10.44
C VAL A 827 -32.11 14.11 10.29
N CYS A 828 -31.04 14.45 10.99
CA CYS A 828 -29.84 13.61 11.07
C CYS A 828 -29.86 12.76 12.34
N ILE A 829 -29.66 11.46 12.20
CA ILE A 829 -29.63 10.50 13.31
C ILE A 829 -28.36 9.65 13.17
N SER A 830 -27.41 9.78 14.08
CA SER A 830 -26.29 8.83 14.17
C SER A 830 -26.78 7.54 14.84
N GLY A 831 -26.83 6.45 14.08
CA GLY A 831 -27.39 5.17 14.53
C GLY A 831 -26.82 3.98 13.76
N PRO A 832 -26.70 2.78 14.36
CA PRO A 832 -27.14 2.40 15.70
C PRO A 832 -26.43 3.12 16.84
N THR A 833 -25.13 3.38 16.68
CA THR A 833 -24.31 4.03 17.70
C THR A 833 -24.40 5.56 17.60
N VAL A 834 -24.87 6.18 18.67
CA VAL A 834 -24.93 7.64 18.84
C VAL A 834 -23.53 8.17 19.09
N SER A 835 -23.07 9.08 18.24
CA SER A 835 -21.79 9.77 18.41
C SER A 835 -22.03 11.23 18.82
N PRO A 836 -21.41 11.71 19.93
CA PRO A 836 -20.26 11.11 20.61
C PRO A 836 -20.57 10.33 21.91
N THR A 837 -21.83 10.14 22.29
CA THR A 837 -22.19 9.56 23.61
C THR A 837 -21.89 8.06 23.74
N GLY A 838 -21.80 7.35 22.61
CA GLY A 838 -21.56 5.91 22.55
C GLY A 838 -22.75 5.06 22.98
N LEU A 839 -23.96 5.62 23.06
CA LEU A 839 -25.18 4.85 23.31
C LEU A 839 -25.72 4.23 22.03
N VAL A 840 -26.55 3.20 22.16
CA VAL A 840 -27.11 2.44 21.03
C VAL A 840 -28.63 2.60 21.01
N TYR A 841 -29.17 2.94 19.83
CA TYR A 841 -30.62 2.91 19.59
C TYR A 841 -31.10 1.47 19.42
N SER A 842 -32.21 1.11 20.07
CA SER A 842 -32.90 -0.14 19.78
C SER A 842 -33.69 -0.07 18.47
N ASN A 843 -34.12 -1.23 17.94
CA ASN A 843 -34.98 -1.25 16.75
C ASN A 843 -36.33 -0.56 17.01
N GLU A 844 -36.88 -0.72 18.21
CA GLU A 844 -38.14 -0.09 18.63
C GLU A 844 -38.00 1.44 18.70
N GLU A 845 -36.89 1.93 19.27
CA GLU A 845 -36.60 3.37 19.30
C GLU A 845 -36.46 3.93 17.88
N MET A 846 -35.75 3.23 17.01
CA MET A 846 -35.57 3.66 15.61
C MET A 846 -36.90 3.66 14.82
N ASP A 847 -37.75 2.66 15.02
CA ASP A 847 -39.10 2.58 14.44
C ASP A 847 -39.96 3.79 14.84
N ILE A 848 -39.93 4.16 16.12
CA ILE A 848 -40.64 5.32 16.65
C ILE A 848 -40.11 6.64 16.05
N LEU A 849 -38.80 6.82 15.97
CA LEU A 849 -38.18 8.02 15.42
C LEU A 849 -38.51 8.19 13.93
N LEU A 850 -38.31 7.13 13.14
CA LEU A 850 -38.61 7.15 11.71
C LEU A 850 -40.11 7.34 11.44
N SER A 851 -40.99 6.72 12.25
CA SER A 851 -42.44 6.93 12.17
C SER A 851 -42.81 8.38 12.46
N THR A 852 -42.11 9.02 13.40
CA THR A 852 -42.29 10.44 13.72
C THR A 852 -41.85 11.31 12.54
N CYS A 853 -40.67 11.07 11.97
CA CYS A 853 -40.20 11.76 10.76
C CYS A 853 -41.20 11.63 9.60
N ALA A 854 -41.79 10.44 9.39
CA ALA A 854 -42.76 10.20 8.34
C ALA A 854 -44.03 11.04 8.50
N LYS A 855 -44.54 11.20 9.74
CA LYS A 855 -45.71 12.06 10.04
C LYS A 855 -45.52 13.52 9.59
N PHE A 856 -44.28 14.02 9.62
CA PHE A 856 -43.94 15.39 9.23
C PHE A 856 -43.39 15.52 7.81
N GLY A 857 -43.32 14.42 7.04
CA GLY A 857 -42.73 14.42 5.69
C GLY A 857 -41.25 14.81 5.69
N ALA A 858 -40.52 14.45 6.75
CA ALA A 858 -39.11 14.77 6.88
C ALA A 858 -38.24 13.92 5.96
N LYS A 859 -37.11 14.47 5.52
CA LYS A 859 -36.02 13.68 4.94
C LYS A 859 -35.09 13.25 6.07
N VAL A 860 -34.67 11.98 6.09
CA VAL A 860 -33.87 11.43 7.18
C VAL A 860 -32.50 11.02 6.65
N ILE A 861 -31.46 11.43 7.36
CA ILE A 861 -30.08 10.97 7.17
C ILE A 861 -29.76 10.08 8.36
N ILE A 862 -29.55 8.79 8.11
CA ILE A 862 -29.07 7.85 9.13
C ILE A 862 -27.56 7.71 8.95
N ASP A 863 -26.79 8.21 9.91
CA ASP A 863 -25.33 8.09 9.90
C ASP A 863 -24.86 6.86 10.69
N THR A 864 -24.36 5.88 9.95
CA THR A 864 -23.84 4.60 10.45
C THR A 864 -22.32 4.60 10.65
N SER A 865 -21.63 5.74 10.43
CA SER A 865 -20.16 5.84 10.44
C SER A 865 -19.50 5.38 11.75
N PHE A 866 -20.24 5.42 12.87
CA PHE A 866 -19.75 5.07 14.21
C PHE A 866 -20.17 3.68 14.70
N SER A 867 -20.83 2.90 13.83
CA SER A 867 -21.32 1.56 14.16
C SER A 867 -20.28 0.46 13.96
N GLY A 868 -20.60 -0.75 14.41
CA GLY A 868 -19.77 -1.96 14.23
C GLY A 868 -18.82 -2.23 15.40
N LEU A 869 -18.90 -1.43 16.45
CA LEU A 869 -18.10 -1.54 17.68
C LEU A 869 -19.00 -1.51 18.94
N GLU A 870 -20.20 -2.08 18.84
CA GLU A 870 -21.13 -2.23 19.95
C GLU A 870 -20.63 -3.30 20.94
N TYR A 871 -20.63 -2.99 22.25
CA TYR A 871 -20.05 -3.88 23.28
C TYR A 871 -20.91 -5.11 23.55
N SER A 872 -22.20 -5.01 23.24
CA SER A 872 -23.16 -6.11 23.30
C SER A 872 -23.66 -6.43 21.90
N ALA A 873 -23.90 -7.72 21.65
CA ALA A 873 -24.46 -8.18 20.38
C ALA A 873 -25.84 -7.54 20.17
N THR A 874 -25.93 -6.65 19.19
CA THR A 874 -27.16 -5.99 18.79
C THR A 874 -27.38 -6.21 17.30
N SER A 875 -28.59 -6.65 16.92
CA SER A 875 -28.99 -6.79 15.52
C SER A 875 -29.90 -5.64 15.15
N TRP A 876 -29.54 -4.87 14.13
CA TRP A 876 -30.34 -3.77 13.62
C TRP A 876 -31.10 -4.18 12.35
N ASP A 877 -32.38 -3.82 12.28
CA ASP A 877 -33.26 -4.17 11.16
C ASP A 877 -34.11 -2.98 10.74
N LEU A 878 -33.53 -2.14 9.87
CA LEU A 878 -34.22 -1.00 9.26
C LEU A 878 -35.29 -1.42 8.26
N LYS A 879 -35.25 -2.65 7.72
CA LYS A 879 -36.28 -3.13 6.78
C LYS A 879 -37.64 -3.12 7.45
N ASN A 880 -37.73 -3.62 8.68
CA ASN A 880 -39.00 -3.69 9.40
C ASN A 880 -39.56 -2.31 9.70
N ALA A 881 -38.72 -1.36 10.14
CA ALA A 881 -39.14 0.02 10.35
C ALA A 881 -39.62 0.67 9.05
N LEU A 882 -38.79 0.63 7.99
CA LEU A 882 -39.10 1.27 6.71
C LEU A 882 -40.28 0.62 5.97
N SER A 883 -40.54 -0.67 6.17
CA SER A 883 -41.67 -1.37 5.55
C SER A 883 -43.04 -0.91 6.05
N LYS A 884 -43.10 -0.28 7.22
CA LYS A 884 -44.32 0.27 7.83
C LYS A 884 -44.64 1.69 7.36
N MET A 885 -43.76 2.30 6.57
CA MET A 885 -43.79 3.74 6.28
C MET A 885 -44.24 4.00 4.85
N ASP A 886 -45.00 5.08 4.69
CA ASP A 886 -45.49 5.53 3.39
C ASP A 886 -44.33 6.03 2.50
N SER A 887 -44.59 6.09 1.20
CA SER A 887 -43.64 6.59 0.19
C SER A 887 -43.26 8.07 0.33
N SER A 888 -43.81 8.78 1.33
CA SER A 888 -43.48 10.17 1.64
C SER A 888 -42.17 10.32 2.43
N LEU A 889 -41.70 9.28 3.12
CA LEU A 889 -40.46 9.30 3.88
C LEU A 889 -39.27 9.02 2.96
N SER A 890 -38.34 9.98 2.85
CA SER A 890 -37.07 9.81 2.17
C SER A 890 -35.98 9.52 3.20
N VAL A 891 -35.32 8.36 3.11
CA VAL A 891 -34.25 7.96 4.02
C VAL A 891 -32.98 7.67 3.24
N SER A 892 -31.91 8.39 3.57
CA SER A 892 -30.57 8.15 3.03
C SER A 892 -29.65 7.62 4.13
N LEU A 893 -28.78 6.68 3.77
CA LEU A 893 -27.81 6.07 4.69
C LEU A 893 -26.43 6.64 4.43
N LEU A 894 -25.86 7.34 5.41
CA LEU A 894 -24.47 7.79 5.41
C LEU A 894 -23.64 6.78 6.21
N GLY A 895 -22.41 6.52 5.79
CA GLY A 895 -21.49 5.69 6.57
C GLY A 895 -20.03 5.87 6.21
N CYS A 896 -19.17 5.31 7.05
CA CYS A 896 -17.72 5.25 6.88
C CYS A 896 -17.22 3.88 7.33
N LEU A 897 -16.36 3.26 6.54
CA LEU A 897 -15.88 1.90 6.83
C LEU A 897 -14.71 1.82 7.80
N SER A 898 -14.08 2.94 8.19
CA SER A 898 -12.81 2.93 8.93
C SER A 898 -12.88 2.15 10.26
N LEU A 899 -13.93 2.38 11.06
CA LEU A 899 -14.16 1.67 12.32
C LEU A 899 -14.65 0.24 12.08
N ASN A 900 -15.57 0.06 11.12
CA ASN A 900 -16.15 -1.24 10.77
C ASN A 900 -15.12 -2.26 10.24
N LEU A 901 -14.02 -1.77 9.66
CA LEU A 901 -12.95 -2.56 9.06
C LEU A 901 -11.63 -2.52 9.85
N LEU A 902 -11.60 -1.83 11.00
CA LEU A 902 -10.39 -1.68 11.83
C LEU A 902 -9.17 -1.14 11.07
N SER A 903 -9.39 -0.28 10.09
CA SER A 903 -8.32 0.12 9.16
C SER A 903 -7.43 1.23 9.69
N GLY A 904 -7.96 2.13 10.54
CA GLY A 904 -7.30 3.36 10.99
C GLY A 904 -7.07 4.38 9.87
N ALA A 905 -6.30 4.00 8.84
CA ALA A 905 -5.88 4.84 7.72
C ALA A 905 -6.85 4.88 6.53
N ILE A 906 -7.52 3.76 6.22
CA ILE A 906 -8.46 3.71 5.09
C ILE A 906 -9.79 4.28 5.55
N LYS A 907 -10.09 5.51 5.13
CA LYS A 907 -11.43 6.08 5.24
C LYS A 907 -12.13 5.97 3.90
N LEU A 908 -13.21 5.21 3.88
CA LEU A 908 -14.12 5.14 2.74
C LEU A 908 -15.50 5.55 3.24
N GLY A 909 -15.87 6.79 2.93
CA GLY A 909 -17.23 7.28 3.11
C GLY A 909 -18.12 6.71 2.01
N PHE A 910 -19.32 6.25 2.38
CA PHE A 910 -20.35 5.85 1.43
C PHE A 910 -21.68 6.53 1.78
N LEU A 911 -22.44 6.82 0.74
CA LEU A 911 -23.78 7.39 0.84
C LEU A 911 -24.73 6.60 -0.05
N VAL A 912 -25.75 6.03 0.56
CA VAL A 912 -26.87 5.36 -0.12
C VAL A 912 -28.00 6.37 -0.20
N LEU A 913 -28.16 6.97 -1.38
CA LEU A 913 -29.12 8.02 -1.64
C LEU A 913 -30.52 7.45 -1.92
N ASP A 914 -31.51 8.05 -1.29
CA ASP A 914 -32.88 7.94 -1.73
C ASP A 914 -33.07 8.54 -3.14
N GLN A 915 -33.99 7.97 -3.91
CA GLN A 915 -34.23 8.36 -5.30
C GLN A 915 -34.55 9.85 -5.47
N SER A 916 -35.20 10.47 -4.48
CA SER A 916 -35.56 11.90 -4.53
C SER A 916 -34.36 12.85 -4.45
N LEU A 917 -33.18 12.36 -4.05
CA LEU A 917 -31.97 13.17 -3.86
C LEU A 917 -30.90 12.95 -4.93
N ILE A 918 -31.03 11.92 -5.77
CA ILE A 918 -30.00 11.51 -6.73
C ILE A 918 -29.63 12.64 -7.69
N ASP A 919 -30.62 13.25 -8.35
CA ASP A 919 -30.38 14.30 -9.34
C ASP A 919 -29.77 15.54 -8.68
N ALA A 920 -30.29 15.94 -7.51
CA ALA A 920 -29.75 17.07 -6.75
C ALA A 920 -28.29 16.83 -6.38
N PHE A 921 -27.96 15.65 -5.85
CA PHE A 921 -26.61 15.32 -5.42
C PHE A 921 -25.62 15.24 -6.60
N HIS A 922 -26.00 14.64 -7.73
CA HIS A 922 -25.11 14.53 -8.89
C HIS A 922 -24.81 15.87 -9.58
N THR A 923 -25.60 16.91 -9.31
CA THR A 923 -25.29 18.27 -9.78
C THR A 923 -24.20 18.96 -8.95
N LEU A 924 -23.84 18.42 -7.78
CA LEU A 924 -22.84 18.99 -6.87
C LEU A 924 -21.44 18.46 -7.22
N PRO A 925 -20.50 19.34 -7.61
CA PRO A 925 -19.12 18.96 -7.88
C PRO A 925 -18.24 19.07 -6.62
N GLY A 926 -16.93 18.86 -6.79
CA GLY A 926 -15.93 19.10 -5.73
C GLY A 926 -15.83 18.01 -4.65
N LEU A 927 -16.44 16.84 -4.86
CA LEU A 927 -16.30 15.72 -3.93
C LEU A 927 -14.94 15.02 -4.10
N SER A 928 -14.20 14.88 -3.01
CA SER A 928 -12.98 14.07 -2.91
C SER A 928 -13.31 12.58 -3.10
N LYS A 929 -12.99 12.05 -4.29
CA LYS A 929 -13.28 10.65 -4.64
C LYS A 929 -12.20 9.72 -4.09
N PRO A 930 -12.57 8.54 -3.56
CA PRO A 930 -11.60 7.59 -3.08
C PRO A 930 -10.84 6.96 -4.25
N HIS A 931 -9.53 6.86 -4.06
CA HIS A 931 -8.60 6.23 -4.98
C HIS A 931 -8.95 4.76 -5.25
N SER A 932 -8.60 4.27 -6.43
CA SER A 932 -8.77 2.87 -6.87
C SER A 932 -8.24 1.86 -5.84
N THR A 933 -7.09 2.10 -5.22
CA THR A 933 -6.50 1.19 -4.23
C THR A 933 -7.29 1.18 -2.91
N VAL A 934 -7.83 2.32 -2.49
CA VAL A 934 -8.72 2.44 -1.31
C VAL A 934 -9.99 1.62 -1.54
N LYS A 935 -10.58 1.70 -2.73
CA LYS A 935 -11.76 0.90 -3.12
C LYS A 935 -11.45 -0.59 -3.14
N TYR A 936 -10.32 -1.00 -3.73
CA TYR A 936 -9.91 -2.39 -3.77
C TYR A 936 -9.73 -2.97 -2.35
N ALA A 937 -8.96 -2.27 -1.50
CA ALA A 937 -8.72 -2.70 -0.13
C ALA A 937 -10.03 -2.80 0.67
N ALA A 938 -10.91 -1.80 0.56
CA ALA A 938 -12.22 -1.83 1.21
C ALA A 938 -13.08 -2.99 0.72
N LYS A 939 -13.13 -3.25 -0.60
CA LYS A 939 -13.86 -4.37 -1.18
C LYS A 939 -13.35 -5.72 -0.65
N LYS A 940 -12.02 -5.90 -0.61
CA LYS A 940 -11.40 -7.13 -0.10
C LYS A 940 -11.73 -7.35 1.38
N MET A 941 -11.64 -6.31 2.21
CA MET A 941 -11.98 -6.41 3.63
C MET A 941 -13.47 -6.65 3.88
N LEU A 942 -14.36 -6.07 3.08
CA LEU A 942 -15.79 -6.36 3.14
C LEU A 942 -16.09 -7.83 2.78
N ALA A 943 -15.40 -8.40 1.80
CA ALA A 943 -15.51 -9.82 1.48
C ALA A 943 -15.09 -10.71 2.67
N LEU A 944 -13.95 -10.41 3.31
CA LEU A 944 -13.50 -11.13 4.51
C LEU A 944 -14.53 -11.08 5.66
N LYS A 945 -15.16 -9.91 5.86
CA LYS A 945 -16.20 -9.73 6.88
C LYS A 945 -17.44 -10.57 6.57
N GLU A 946 -17.88 -10.58 5.31
CA GLU A 946 -19.06 -11.32 4.87
C GLU A 946 -18.85 -12.83 4.87
N GLU A 947 -17.65 -13.29 4.49
CA GLU A 947 -17.22 -14.69 4.56
C GLU A 947 -16.98 -15.17 6.00
N LYS A 948 -17.09 -14.27 6.98
CA LYS A 948 -16.86 -14.55 8.41
C LYS A 948 -15.48 -15.16 8.67
N ALA A 949 -14.45 -14.64 8.01
CA ALA A 949 -13.08 -15.09 8.21
C ALA A 949 -12.70 -15.00 9.70
N SER A 950 -12.30 -16.14 10.29
CA SER A 950 -12.05 -16.29 11.73
C SER A 950 -11.12 -15.21 12.27
N ASP A 951 -9.98 -15.03 11.62
CA ASP A 951 -8.91 -14.14 12.09
C ASP A 951 -9.37 -12.67 12.12
N PHE A 952 -10.23 -12.28 11.17
CA PHE A 952 -10.77 -10.92 11.13
C PHE A 952 -11.86 -10.72 12.18
N LEU A 953 -12.76 -11.69 12.37
CA LEU A 953 -13.81 -11.63 13.40
C LEU A 953 -13.25 -11.68 14.82
N ASP A 954 -12.18 -12.44 15.04
CA ASP A 954 -11.47 -12.50 16.32
C ASP A 954 -10.85 -11.14 16.65
N ALA A 955 -10.23 -10.48 15.66
CA ALA A 955 -9.66 -9.15 15.84
C ALA A 955 -10.73 -8.07 16.12
N VAL A 956 -11.90 -8.15 15.49
CA VAL A 956 -13.06 -7.30 15.81
C VAL A 956 -13.53 -7.55 17.25
N SER A 957 -13.65 -8.81 17.65
CA SER A 957 -14.08 -9.19 19.00
C SER A 957 -13.09 -8.73 20.07
N GLU A 958 -11.80 -8.84 19.81
CA GLU A 958 -10.73 -8.35 20.69
C GLU A 958 -10.75 -6.82 20.80
N THR A 959 -10.93 -6.12 19.68
CA THR A 959 -11.07 -4.66 19.66
C THR A 959 -12.25 -4.20 20.51
N ILE A 960 -13.41 -4.84 20.36
CA ILE A 960 -14.63 -4.52 21.14
C ILE A 960 -14.37 -4.71 22.64
N LYS A 961 -13.76 -5.83 23.05
CA LYS A 961 -13.42 -6.08 24.47
C LYS A 961 -12.45 -5.04 25.02
N THR A 962 -11.45 -4.65 24.23
CA THR A 962 -10.49 -3.60 24.61
C THR A 962 -11.19 -2.26 24.81
N LEU A 963 -12.05 -1.86 23.87
CA LEU A 963 -12.83 -0.62 23.98
C LEU A 963 -13.79 -0.63 25.18
N GLU A 964 -14.49 -1.73 25.41
CA GLU A 964 -15.37 -1.89 26.58
C GLU A 964 -14.58 -1.72 27.89
N GLY A 965 -13.45 -2.43 28.01
CA GLY A 965 -12.56 -2.34 29.18
C GLY A 965 -12.01 -0.93 29.41
N ARG A 966 -11.57 -0.26 28.34
CA ARG A 966 -11.09 1.13 28.39
C ARG A 966 -12.20 2.11 28.75
N SER A 967 -13.41 1.91 28.24
CA SER A 967 -14.56 2.74 28.58
C SER A 967 -14.85 2.67 30.09
N ARG A 968 -14.80 1.48 30.69
CA ARG A 968 -15.01 1.30 32.13
C ARG A 968 -13.90 1.97 32.94
N ARG A 969 -12.64 1.78 32.55
CA ARG A 969 -11.48 2.38 33.24
C ARG A 969 -11.50 3.91 33.16
N LEU A 970 -11.76 4.48 31.99
CA LEU A 970 -11.87 5.93 31.82
C LEU A 970 -13.01 6.51 32.65
N LYS A 971 -14.17 5.84 32.65
CA LYS A 971 -15.32 6.22 33.49
C LYS A 971 -14.96 6.24 34.97
N GLU A 972 -14.33 5.20 35.49
CA GLU A 972 -13.89 5.12 36.90
C GLU A 972 -12.96 6.28 37.25
N VAL A 973 -11.98 6.60 36.39
CA VAL A 973 -11.01 7.68 36.62
C VAL A 973 -11.65 9.06 36.56
N LEU A 974 -12.53 9.29 35.59
CA LEU A 974 -13.29 10.54 35.46
C LEU A 974 -14.21 10.76 36.65
N GLN A 975 -14.98 9.75 37.06
CA GLN A 975 -15.88 9.82 38.21
C GLN A 975 -15.11 10.08 39.51
N ASN A 976 -14.02 9.33 39.72
CA ASN A 976 -13.13 9.57 40.87
C ASN A 976 -12.56 10.99 40.83
N SER A 977 -12.39 11.58 39.65
CA SER A 977 -11.92 12.95 39.42
C SER A 977 -13.02 13.99 39.38
N GLY A 978 -14.24 13.68 39.85
CA GLY A 978 -15.29 14.69 39.99
C GLY A 978 -16.03 15.03 38.69
N TRP A 979 -15.93 14.17 37.67
CA TRP A 979 -16.71 14.26 36.44
C TRP A 979 -17.96 13.37 36.52
N GLU A 980 -19.06 13.85 35.95
CA GLU A 980 -20.30 13.11 35.75
C GLU A 980 -20.28 12.51 34.35
N VAL A 981 -20.19 11.18 34.26
CA VAL A 981 -19.95 10.46 32.99
C VAL A 981 -21.22 9.79 32.49
N ILE A 982 -21.50 9.91 31.19
CA ILE A 982 -22.45 9.05 30.50
C ILE A 982 -21.70 7.81 30.02
N GLN A 983 -22.07 6.65 30.53
CA GLN A 983 -21.41 5.39 30.17
C GLN A 983 -21.78 4.99 28.73
N PRO A 984 -20.81 4.87 27.81
CA PRO A 984 -21.08 4.35 26.47
C PRO A 984 -21.37 2.84 26.52
N SER A 985 -22.14 2.38 25.55
CA SER A 985 -22.43 0.97 25.26
C SER A 985 -21.81 0.49 23.94
N ALA A 986 -21.13 1.39 23.22
CA ALA A 986 -20.53 1.14 21.92
C ALA A 986 -19.50 2.21 21.56
N GLY A 987 -18.69 1.91 20.54
CA GLY A 987 -17.83 2.88 19.88
C GLY A 987 -16.58 3.25 20.68
N ILE A 988 -16.02 4.40 20.34
CA ILE A 988 -14.68 4.84 20.75
C ILE A 988 -14.68 6.10 21.61
N SER A 989 -15.86 6.63 21.96
CA SER A 989 -15.98 7.90 22.69
C SER A 989 -17.07 7.87 23.76
N MET A 990 -16.95 8.78 24.72
CA MET A 990 -17.95 9.05 25.75
C MET A 990 -18.02 10.55 26.03
N VAL A 991 -19.09 10.96 26.72
CA VAL A 991 -19.23 12.34 27.19
C VAL A 991 -19.22 12.41 28.71
N ALA A 992 -18.60 13.45 29.26
CA ALA A 992 -18.53 13.68 30.69
C ALA A 992 -18.57 15.17 31.03
N LYS A 993 -19.20 15.49 32.16
CA LYS A 993 -19.36 16.85 32.67
C LYS A 993 -18.48 17.09 33.90
N PRO A 994 -17.62 18.11 33.97
CA PRO A 994 -16.70 18.37 35.08
C PRO A 994 -17.41 19.02 36.28
N LYS A 995 -18.39 18.31 36.85
CA LYS A 995 -19.32 18.80 37.88
C LYS A 995 -18.63 19.40 39.11
N ALA A 996 -17.51 18.82 39.54
CA ALA A 996 -16.76 19.31 40.70
C ALA A 996 -16.00 20.63 40.44
N TYR A 997 -15.80 20.98 39.17
CA TYR A 997 -14.93 22.08 38.74
C TYR A 997 -15.69 23.30 38.21
N LEU A 998 -16.88 23.11 37.63
CA LEU A 998 -17.67 24.22 37.11
C LEU A 998 -17.94 25.27 38.20
N ASN A 999 -17.77 26.55 37.85
CA ASN A 999 -17.87 27.73 38.71
C ASN A 999 -16.86 27.74 39.88
N LYS A 1000 -15.75 27.02 39.76
CA LYS A 1000 -14.61 27.11 40.69
C LYS A 1000 -13.54 28.03 40.12
N LYS A 1001 -12.88 28.78 40.99
CA LYS A 1001 -11.74 29.64 40.62
C LYS A 1001 -10.44 28.84 40.73
N VAL A 1002 -9.62 28.90 39.70
CA VAL A 1002 -8.33 28.21 39.62
C VAL A 1002 -7.23 29.19 39.21
N LYS A 1003 -6.01 28.93 39.65
CA LYS A 1003 -4.84 29.72 39.25
C LYS A 1003 -4.21 29.10 38.01
N LEU A 1004 -4.17 29.88 36.92
CA LEU A 1004 -3.46 29.56 35.70
C LEU A 1004 -2.11 30.27 35.68
N LYS A 1005 -1.09 29.62 35.11
CA LYS A 1005 0.15 30.29 34.73
C LYS A 1005 -0.10 31.06 33.44
N ALA A 1006 0.08 32.39 33.47
CA ALA A 1006 -0.04 33.25 32.32
C ALA A 1006 1.28 34.03 32.16
N GLY A 1007 2.16 33.57 31.26
CA GLY A 1007 3.51 34.13 31.10
C GLY A 1007 4.32 34.07 32.41
N ASP A 1008 4.88 35.21 32.82
CA ASP A 1008 5.62 35.36 34.10
C ASP A 1008 4.69 35.55 35.32
N GLY A 1009 3.37 35.53 35.14
CA GLY A 1009 2.36 35.81 36.18
C GLY A 1009 1.39 34.66 36.46
N GLN A 1010 0.53 34.88 37.46
CA GLN A 1010 -0.62 34.01 37.78
C GLN A 1010 -1.93 34.75 37.52
N GLU A 1011 -2.83 34.13 36.78
CA GLU A 1011 -4.19 34.62 36.55
C GLU A 1011 -5.20 33.74 37.29
N ILE A 1012 -6.18 34.34 37.98
CA ILE A 1012 -7.28 33.60 38.59
C ILE A 1012 -8.44 33.59 37.60
N VAL A 1013 -8.76 32.41 37.09
CA VAL A 1013 -9.86 32.23 36.13
C VAL A 1013 -10.94 31.37 36.76
N GLU A 1014 -12.20 31.72 36.51
CA GLU A 1014 -13.34 30.88 36.87
C GLU A 1014 -13.58 29.83 35.79
N LEU A 1015 -13.63 28.56 36.18
CA LEU A 1015 -13.90 27.45 35.27
C LEU A 1015 -15.37 27.48 34.84
N THR A 1016 -15.57 27.59 33.54
CA THR A 1016 -16.86 27.62 32.85
C THR A 1016 -16.87 26.58 31.74
N ASP A 1017 -18.03 26.34 31.13
CA ASP A 1017 -18.12 25.43 29.98
C ASP A 1017 -17.21 25.88 28.81
N SER A 1018 -17.15 27.20 28.56
CA SER A 1018 -16.41 27.78 27.43
C SER A 1018 -14.88 27.71 27.53
N ASN A 1019 -14.31 27.69 28.74
CA ASN A 1019 -12.85 27.65 28.92
C ASN A 1019 -12.35 26.31 29.48
N MET A 1020 -13.25 25.36 29.77
CA MET A 1020 -12.88 24.07 30.36
C MET A 1020 -11.87 23.32 29.50
N ARG A 1021 -12.13 23.23 28.18
CA ARG A 1021 -11.25 22.54 27.23
C ARG A 1021 -9.82 23.08 27.29
N ASP A 1022 -9.67 24.39 27.18
CA ASP A 1022 -8.35 25.03 27.11
C ASP A 1022 -7.59 24.91 28.43
N VAL A 1023 -8.29 25.07 29.56
CA VAL A 1023 -7.70 24.87 30.89
C VAL A 1023 -7.34 23.40 31.13
N PHE A 1024 -8.13 22.46 30.64
CA PHE A 1024 -7.83 21.05 30.73
C PHE A 1024 -6.57 20.70 29.93
N LEU A 1025 -6.51 21.15 28.68
CA LEU A 1025 -5.37 20.98 27.78
C LEU A 1025 -4.09 21.57 28.39
N SER A 1026 -4.13 22.81 28.88
CA SER A 1026 -2.95 23.48 29.45
C SER A 1026 -2.38 22.79 30.69
N HIS A 1027 -3.21 22.09 31.47
CA HIS A 1027 -2.79 21.41 32.69
C HIS A 1027 -2.41 19.94 32.50
N THR A 1028 -3.02 19.27 31.53
CA THR A 1028 -2.91 17.80 31.38
C THR A 1028 -2.18 17.37 30.12
N GLY A 1029 -2.05 18.25 29.12
CA GLY A 1029 -1.56 17.89 27.78
C GLY A 1029 -2.55 17.03 26.97
N VAL A 1030 -3.80 16.88 27.43
CA VAL A 1030 -4.82 16.05 26.78
C VAL A 1030 -5.82 16.93 26.02
N CYS A 1031 -6.00 16.67 24.73
CA CYS A 1031 -6.99 17.33 23.89
C CYS A 1031 -8.34 16.62 24.02
N LEU A 1032 -9.41 17.39 24.21
CA LEU A 1032 -10.79 16.92 24.30
C LEU A 1032 -11.71 17.88 23.55
N ASN A 1033 -12.92 17.45 23.19
CA ASN A 1033 -13.90 18.36 22.61
C ASN A 1033 -14.78 19.04 23.68
N SER A 1034 -15.10 20.31 23.49
CA SER A 1034 -15.86 21.12 24.45
C SER A 1034 -17.36 20.81 24.49
N GLY A 1035 -18.07 21.36 25.49
CA GLY A 1035 -19.54 21.34 25.54
C GLY A 1035 -20.21 22.05 24.36
N SER A 1036 -19.52 23.03 23.75
CA SER A 1036 -20.00 23.71 22.54
C SER A 1036 -19.94 22.77 21.33
N TRP A 1037 -18.88 21.95 21.22
CA TRP A 1037 -18.72 20.96 20.15
C TRP A 1037 -19.76 19.85 20.26
N THR A 1038 -20.02 19.33 21.47
CA THR A 1038 -21.06 18.30 21.66
C THR A 1038 -22.49 18.86 21.52
N GLY A 1039 -22.66 20.17 21.68
CA GLY A 1039 -23.96 20.82 21.75
C GLY A 1039 -24.73 20.52 23.04
N ILE A 1040 -24.10 19.86 24.01
CA ILE A 1040 -24.69 19.51 25.31
C ILE A 1040 -24.00 20.37 26.39
N PRO A 1041 -24.71 21.31 27.03
CA PRO A 1041 -24.12 22.25 27.99
C PRO A 1041 -23.32 21.57 29.12
N GLY A 1042 -22.01 21.86 29.16
CA GLY A 1042 -21.08 21.35 30.16
C GLY A 1042 -20.53 19.96 29.91
N TYR A 1043 -20.90 19.25 28.83
CA TYR A 1043 -20.42 17.89 28.56
C TYR A 1043 -19.32 17.89 27.50
N CYS A 1044 -18.10 17.58 27.92
CA CYS A 1044 -16.97 17.37 27.04
C CYS A 1044 -16.97 15.95 26.47
N ARG A 1045 -16.42 15.76 25.28
CA ARG A 1045 -16.19 14.43 24.69
C ARG A 1045 -14.75 13.96 24.93
N PHE A 1046 -14.61 12.67 25.23
CA PHE A 1046 -13.35 11.95 25.30
C PHE A 1046 -13.38 10.74 24.36
N SER A 1047 -12.42 10.62 23.44
CA SER A 1047 -12.14 9.39 22.70
C SER A 1047 -11.08 8.54 23.40
N PHE A 1048 -11.19 7.22 23.31
CA PHE A 1048 -10.32 6.28 24.04
C PHE A 1048 -9.78 5.12 23.19
N ALA A 1049 -9.88 5.24 21.87
CA ALA A 1049 -9.21 4.35 20.92
C ALA A 1049 -7.77 4.81 20.63
N LEU A 1050 -6.96 4.96 21.68
CA LEU A 1050 -5.55 5.38 21.63
C LEU A 1050 -4.58 4.18 21.54
N GLU A 1051 -3.30 4.42 21.31
CA GLU A 1051 -2.26 3.42 21.60
C GLU A 1051 -2.21 3.13 23.13
N ASP A 1052 -1.77 1.94 23.54
CA ASP A 1052 -1.82 1.52 24.97
C ASP A 1052 -1.05 2.48 25.89
N SER A 1053 0.18 2.85 25.53
CA SER A 1053 0.99 3.77 26.33
C SER A 1053 0.40 5.19 26.36
N GLU A 1054 -0.22 5.65 25.28
CA GLU A 1054 -0.92 6.93 25.23
C GLU A 1054 -2.19 6.92 26.09
N PHE A 1055 -2.96 5.84 26.06
CA PHE A 1055 -4.14 5.68 26.90
C PHE A 1055 -3.77 5.68 28.39
N ASP A 1056 -2.72 4.96 28.78
CA ASP A 1056 -2.25 4.93 30.17
C ASP A 1056 -1.79 6.31 30.64
N LYS A 1057 -0.99 7.03 29.84
CA LYS A 1057 -0.59 8.41 30.12
C LYS A 1057 -1.79 9.34 30.22
N ALA A 1058 -2.78 9.20 29.34
CA ALA A 1058 -4.01 9.99 29.37
C ALA A 1058 -4.75 9.79 30.69
N ILE A 1059 -4.91 8.54 31.12
CA ILE A 1059 -5.56 8.19 32.40
C ILE A 1059 -4.85 8.82 33.59
N GLU A 1060 -3.52 8.79 33.62
CA GLU A 1060 -2.72 9.43 34.67
C GLU A 1060 -2.89 10.96 34.66
N SER A 1061 -2.78 11.59 33.48
CA SER A 1061 -2.96 13.04 33.32
C SER A 1061 -4.37 13.50 33.73
N ILE A 1062 -5.41 12.76 33.35
CA ILE A 1062 -6.80 13.04 33.75
C ILE A 1062 -6.94 12.97 35.28
N ALA A 1063 -6.34 11.96 35.92
CA ALA A 1063 -6.39 11.80 37.38
C ALA A 1063 -5.70 12.96 38.11
N GLN A 1064 -4.62 13.49 37.54
CA GLN A 1064 -3.87 14.63 38.08
C GLN A 1064 -4.61 15.96 37.98
N PHE A 1065 -5.60 16.09 37.08
CA PHE A 1065 -6.36 17.33 36.91
C PHE A 1065 -7.05 17.82 38.20
N LYS A 1066 -7.37 16.92 39.14
CA LYS A 1066 -7.84 17.28 40.49
C LYS A 1066 -6.96 18.32 41.20
N SER A 1067 -5.65 18.32 40.96
CA SER A 1067 -4.69 19.25 41.57
C SER A 1067 -4.95 20.71 41.21
N VAL A 1068 -5.69 20.98 40.12
CA VAL A 1068 -6.05 22.34 39.69
C VAL A 1068 -6.88 23.09 40.74
N LEU A 1069 -7.63 22.38 41.59
CA LEU A 1069 -8.39 22.96 42.69
C LEU A 1069 -7.55 23.18 43.96
N ALA A 1070 -6.36 22.56 44.04
CA ALA A 1070 -5.44 22.69 45.18
C ALA A 1070 -4.45 23.85 45.02
N ASN A 1071 -4.22 24.31 43.78
CA ASN A 1071 -3.39 25.47 43.43
C ASN A 1071 -4.18 26.78 43.55
#